data_AF-A0A1L9V420-F1
#
_entry.id   AF-A0A1L9V420-F1
#
_cell.length_a   1.000
_cell.length_b   1.000
_cell.length_c   1.000
_cell.angle_alpha   90.00
_cell.angle_beta   90.00
_cell.angle_gamma   90.00
#
_symmetry.space_group_name_H-M   'P 1'
#
loop_
_entity.id
_entity.type
_entity.pdbx_description
1 polymer ?
#
loop_
_entity_poly.entity_id
_entity_poly.type
_entity_poly.pdbx_seq_one_letter_code
_entity_poly.pdbx_strand_id
1 'polypeptide(L)'
;MATWAYPPIPPEQLEHEADRALERELEWLLRSLQDSLASLKEGLRDCAALLAPKEPGSTLVLSSLRSENVKGFVTRIGTKIVKGDIQLRLNSLPSSRGAAGTRLCLSTSPTAPELVLDQMVAVRNSVNQCLDIVDVSTWTGDPLNATFIYSQLHLLHETITEARQMLKGEDDVKSKWWKTSADENMFDPPLPPYLSFHLSIADSALLLCLRTLETTATAHAPTAFASDISLTGFNIRDRLFGARQRPHDEANDLFTWKGEEVRVKEKIRTPRHENRKDEIYGLIDKINETDGELAELMEDLGVPDEYSGALSVDGPELDNAFSQTVGHRNEQALESRVRTAKQQFGDELPDDYLNATELRLYTQLYGEPIIRAEQLEVEQEVDEEEPDRLYREDGEGRWEEIEVEPEEESGEPEVVYDMEVGPPVKETISMQRTREVAEQLGGEIMLEELKDEAADSTPRLHPLTTEGKFATHPKTVNMPKDSMTIPITAVLSNYANRHVAEVAHRVFGGRLLPHSTTTPPPRAQIPQLPIPLQASQRHMGEMEANAYIAALYPGIYASALSTLVETRKRLGTDWIRRLMTQDGGPNVLDAGGGGAGILAWRDILRAEWDAMYPDRSNTESVLMGRSTVIAGSESLQARASLMLEDTTFLPRLPDYIHAREKPTLDDERTPRRKQYDIIIAPHTLMEIDEEYLRKQHVENLWALLNPNGGVLILLEKGRQKGFEAIAGAREMLLSRYISSPGSTEYDNTLDSPNDSTTVRKETGMVVAPCTNHEKCPMYNGPGNKGRKDYCHFEQRYIRPPFLQRIIGARDRNHEDVQFSYLAVQRGKDMRQRDGIVQGPQAAEAAFAGYEHLYDMTAEEGLPEEGFEGPKTDAEASSAPQDANAPATEQTSTEPTEPFHTLSLPRVVYPPLKRRGHVVFDFCTPAGQIERWTVPRSFSRQAYKDARKARWGDLWALGAKTRIPRKVVMGDKHGDGKKERLAKRAAAKEAMRDEEEGFDEDEDPEEGSKKLPDLPIPTKKKGITVPSWKKHADKKTLRQASKKRSIVQLADDNWQ
;
A
#
# COMPACT_ATOMS: atom_id res chain seq x y z
N MET A 1 11.53 8.80 30.94
CA MET A 1 11.89 8.83 32.37
C MET A 1 12.24 10.26 32.66
N ALA A 2 11.32 11.03 33.25
CA ALA A 2 11.63 12.38 33.68
C ALA A 2 12.58 12.27 34.88
N THR A 3 13.85 12.60 34.68
CA THR A 3 14.79 12.86 35.77
C THR A 3 14.38 14.18 36.40
N TRP A 4 13.75 14.14 37.57
CA TRP A 4 13.55 15.34 38.38
C TRP A 4 14.92 15.86 38.82
N ALA A 5 15.32 17.03 38.31
CA ALA A 5 16.48 17.74 38.81
C ALA A 5 16.18 18.23 40.23
N TYR A 6 17.03 17.87 41.20
CA TYR A 6 16.95 18.37 42.57
C TYR A 6 18.19 19.21 42.90
N PRO A 7 18.05 20.40 43.50
CA PRO A 7 16.79 21.03 43.96
C PRO A 7 15.88 21.46 42.79
N PRO A 8 14.55 21.58 43.02
CA PRO A 8 13.61 21.97 41.99
C PRO A 8 13.95 23.36 41.45
N ILE A 9 14.18 23.43 40.15
CA ILE A 9 14.43 24.67 39.42
C ILE A 9 13.07 25.35 39.20
N PRO A 10 12.90 26.65 39.51
CA PRO A 10 11.71 27.40 39.16
C PRO A 10 11.34 27.26 37.68
N PRO A 11 10.05 27.19 37.30
CA PRO A 11 9.62 26.93 35.93
C PRO A 11 10.22 27.89 34.90
N GLU A 12 10.31 29.19 35.21
CA GLU A 12 10.97 30.19 34.34
C GLU A 12 12.47 29.93 34.16
N GLN A 13 13.15 29.43 35.20
CA GLN A 13 14.57 29.04 35.10
C GLN A 13 14.74 27.72 34.35
N LEU A 14 13.76 26.82 34.42
CA LEU A 14 13.78 25.54 33.71
C LEU A 14 13.55 25.75 32.21
N GLU A 15 12.66 26.65 31.81
CA GLU A 15 12.51 27.09 30.42
C GLU A 15 13.80 27.74 29.91
N HIS A 16 14.37 28.67 30.68
CA HIS A 16 15.64 29.30 30.30
C HIS A 16 16.82 28.31 30.20
N GLU A 17 16.89 27.31 31.10
CA GLU A 17 17.91 26.26 31.01
C GLU A 17 17.66 25.28 29.87
N ALA A 18 16.39 25.00 29.53
CA ALA A 18 16.02 24.20 28.37
C ALA A 18 16.39 24.90 27.06
N ASP A 19 16.07 26.20 26.94
CA ASP A 19 16.43 27.01 25.79
C ASP A 19 17.95 27.08 25.62
N ARG A 20 18.68 27.32 26.72
CA ARG A 20 20.16 27.32 26.70
C ARG A 20 20.76 25.95 26.40
N ALA A 21 20.09 24.86 26.77
CA ALA A 21 20.53 23.52 26.40
C ALA A 21 20.32 23.30 24.89
N LEU A 22 19.17 23.71 24.36
CA LEU A 22 18.83 23.63 22.95
C LEU A 22 19.79 24.47 22.08
N GLU A 23 20.11 25.71 22.49
CA GLU A 23 21.11 26.55 21.83
C GLU A 23 22.49 25.87 21.77
N ARG A 24 22.91 25.22 22.86
CA ARG A 24 24.20 24.49 22.90
C ARG A 24 24.19 23.22 22.07
N GLU A 25 23.06 22.51 22.03
CA GLU A 25 22.87 21.34 21.18
C GLU A 25 22.91 21.73 19.70
N LEU A 26 22.24 22.83 19.32
CA LEU A 26 22.27 23.38 17.98
C LEU A 26 23.69 23.83 17.60
N GLU A 27 24.38 24.56 18.47
CA GLU A 27 25.76 24.97 18.22
C GLU A 27 26.70 23.76 18.05
N TRP A 28 26.53 22.73 18.88
CA TRP A 28 27.29 21.49 18.77
C TRP A 28 27.03 20.76 17.45
N LEU A 29 25.76 20.68 17.04
CA LEU A 29 25.35 20.04 15.79
C LEU A 29 25.89 20.79 14.57
N LEU A 30 25.82 22.13 14.55
CA LEU A 30 26.38 22.95 13.47
C LEU A 30 27.90 22.84 13.39
N ARG A 31 28.59 22.68 14.52
CA ARG A 31 30.03 22.40 14.53
C ARG A 31 30.35 21.01 13.98
N SER A 32 29.59 19.98 14.37
CA SER A 32 29.77 18.62 13.86
C SER A 32 29.53 18.53 12.35
N LEU A 33 28.60 19.32 11.82
CA LEU A 33 28.29 19.36 10.39
C LEU A 33 29.45 19.86 9.52
N GLN A 34 30.34 20.69 10.06
CA GLN A 34 31.51 21.18 9.32
C GLN A 34 32.46 20.05 8.93
N ASP A 35 32.56 18.99 9.75
CA ASP A 35 33.37 17.80 9.43
C ASP A 35 32.74 17.01 8.26
N SER A 36 31.41 16.89 8.24
CA SER A 36 30.67 16.25 7.15
C SER A 36 30.77 17.03 5.83
N LEU A 37 30.70 18.37 5.89
CA LEU A 37 30.93 19.24 4.72
C LEU A 37 32.34 19.08 4.14
N ALA A 38 33.35 18.79 4.98
CA ALA A 38 34.70 18.52 4.51
C ALA A 38 34.79 17.20 3.72
N SER A 39 34.10 16.15 4.16
CA SER A 39 33.99 14.87 3.43
C SER A 39 33.28 15.07 2.09
N LEU A 40 32.16 15.79 2.08
CA LEU A 40 31.40 16.08 0.88
C LEU A 40 32.23 16.90 -0.15
N LYS A 41 33.03 17.84 0.35
CA LYS A 41 33.99 18.60 -0.46
C LYS A 41 35.04 17.71 -1.12
N GLU A 42 35.50 16.67 -0.43
CA GLU A 42 36.45 15.69 -1.00
C GLU A 42 35.78 14.91 -2.15
N GLY A 43 34.56 14.42 -1.96
CA GLY A 43 33.78 13.77 -3.02
C GLY A 43 33.54 14.65 -4.24
N LEU A 44 33.23 15.93 -4.03
CA LEU A 44 33.07 16.91 -5.11
C LEU A 44 34.40 17.22 -5.83
N ARG A 45 35.54 17.23 -5.12
CA ARG A 45 36.87 17.40 -5.73
C ARG A 45 37.23 16.19 -6.60
N ASP A 46 36.85 14.99 -6.21
CA ASP A 46 37.02 13.80 -7.04
C ASP A 46 36.20 13.90 -8.33
N CYS A 47 34.94 14.34 -8.23
CA CYS A 47 34.09 14.65 -9.40
C CYS A 47 34.76 15.68 -10.33
N ALA A 48 35.28 16.77 -9.77
CA ALA A 48 36.01 17.78 -10.54
C ALA A 48 37.29 17.23 -11.19
N ALA A 49 38.01 16.33 -10.51
CA ALA A 49 39.21 15.68 -11.02
C ALA A 49 38.94 14.69 -12.17
N LEU A 50 37.73 14.11 -12.23
CA LEU A 50 37.26 13.27 -13.35
C LEU A 50 36.82 14.10 -14.56
N LEU A 51 36.42 15.35 -14.34
CA LEU A 51 36.05 16.31 -15.38
C LEU A 51 37.24 17.11 -15.93
N ALA A 52 38.36 17.12 -15.20
CA ALA A 52 39.59 17.78 -15.60
C ALA A 52 40.20 17.13 -16.87
N PRO A 53 40.78 17.93 -17.78
CA PRO A 53 41.45 17.39 -18.97
C PRO A 53 42.73 16.65 -18.56
N LYS A 54 42.72 15.31 -18.64
CA LYS A 54 43.88 14.43 -18.41
C LYS A 54 44.33 13.75 -19.70
N GLU A 55 45.64 13.67 -19.93
CA GLU A 55 46.24 12.96 -21.07
C GLU A 55 46.97 11.69 -20.59
N PRO A 56 46.79 10.52 -21.25
CA PRO A 56 45.98 10.28 -22.45
C PRO A 56 44.47 10.17 -22.15
N GLY A 57 43.62 10.77 -22.98
CA GLY A 57 42.16 10.76 -22.82
C GLY A 57 41.48 9.40 -23.06
N SER A 58 40.22 9.28 -22.64
CA SER A 58 39.42 8.05 -22.73
C SER A 58 38.95 7.81 -24.18
N THR A 59 39.28 6.65 -24.76
CA THR A 59 38.87 6.29 -26.13
C THR A 59 37.60 5.43 -26.11
N LEU A 60 36.52 5.98 -26.67
CA LEU A 60 35.17 5.45 -26.71
C LEU A 60 34.86 4.88 -28.09
N VAL A 61 34.37 3.65 -28.12
CA VAL A 61 33.99 2.98 -29.37
C VAL A 61 32.54 3.29 -29.69
N LEU A 62 32.27 3.77 -30.90
CA LEU A 62 30.93 4.15 -31.38
C LEU A 62 30.28 3.06 -32.26
N SER A 63 30.83 1.84 -32.24
CA SER A 63 30.42 0.72 -33.10
C SER A 63 29.78 -0.42 -32.31
N SER A 64 28.66 -0.97 -32.79
CA SER A 64 28.05 -2.17 -32.19
C SER A 64 28.48 -3.46 -32.87
N LEU A 65 28.49 -4.56 -32.11
CA LEU A 65 28.77 -5.92 -32.61
C LEU A 65 27.77 -6.40 -33.69
N ARG A 66 26.59 -5.76 -33.80
CA ARG A 66 25.48 -6.21 -34.67
C ARG A 66 25.15 -5.25 -35.83
N SER A 67 25.67 -4.03 -35.83
CA SER A 67 25.31 -2.99 -36.81
C SER A 67 26.47 -2.67 -37.75
N GLU A 68 26.26 -2.79 -39.06
CA GLU A 68 27.29 -2.46 -40.06
C GLU A 68 27.32 -0.98 -40.48
N ASN A 69 26.33 -0.18 -40.05
CA ASN A 69 26.10 1.18 -40.56
C ASN A 69 27.06 2.23 -39.98
N VAL A 70 27.58 2.04 -38.76
CA VAL A 70 28.51 2.97 -38.10
C VAL A 70 29.64 2.16 -37.46
N LYS A 71 30.89 2.46 -37.83
CA LYS A 71 32.09 1.86 -37.24
C LYS A 71 33.11 2.94 -36.93
N GLY A 72 33.55 3.08 -35.69
CA GLY A 72 34.53 4.10 -35.35
C GLY A 72 34.78 4.23 -33.86
N PHE A 73 35.63 5.19 -33.52
CA PHE A 73 35.92 5.57 -32.14
C PHE A 73 36.08 7.09 -32.03
N VAL A 74 35.93 7.61 -30.82
CA VAL A 74 36.24 8.98 -30.43
C VAL A 74 37.07 8.97 -29.15
N THR A 75 37.96 9.94 -28.98
CA THR A 75 38.76 10.10 -27.77
C THR A 75 38.34 11.40 -27.08
N ARG A 76 37.85 11.28 -25.84
CA ARG A 76 37.42 12.38 -24.98
C ARG A 76 38.58 12.81 -24.09
N ILE A 77 38.79 14.12 -23.96
CA ILE A 77 39.68 14.73 -22.95
C ILE A 77 38.85 15.79 -22.23
N GLY A 78 38.55 15.55 -20.94
CA GLY A 78 37.66 16.41 -20.16
C GLY A 78 36.28 16.55 -20.80
N THR A 79 35.88 17.77 -21.13
CA THR A 79 34.57 18.07 -21.76
C THR A 79 34.59 18.08 -23.29
N LYS A 80 35.71 17.72 -23.93
CA LYS A 80 35.92 17.84 -25.37
C LYS A 80 36.22 16.49 -26.03
N ILE A 81 35.82 16.35 -27.29
CA ILE A 81 36.28 15.25 -28.16
C ILE A 81 37.44 15.76 -29.01
N VAL A 82 38.62 15.21 -28.80
CA VAL A 82 39.86 15.68 -29.42
C VAL A 82 40.27 14.83 -30.64
N LYS A 83 39.82 13.58 -30.69
CA LYS A 83 40.09 12.66 -31.80
C LYS A 83 38.86 11.86 -32.15
N GLY A 84 38.66 11.58 -33.43
CA GLY A 84 37.55 10.76 -33.89
C GLY A 84 37.79 10.24 -35.30
N ASP A 85 37.52 8.97 -35.52
CA ASP A 85 37.57 8.32 -36.84
C ASP A 85 36.36 7.41 -36.98
N ILE A 86 35.43 7.81 -37.84
CA ILE A 86 34.09 7.22 -37.95
C ILE A 86 33.80 6.91 -39.41
N GLN A 87 33.57 5.63 -39.70
CA GLN A 87 33.14 5.13 -40.99
C GLN A 87 31.63 4.89 -40.99
N LEU A 88 30.94 5.55 -41.92
CA LEU A 88 29.50 5.50 -42.11
C LEU A 88 29.13 4.72 -43.37
N ARG A 89 28.13 3.85 -43.26
CA ARG A 89 27.51 3.12 -44.36
C ARG A 89 26.00 3.40 -44.31
N LEU A 90 25.60 4.54 -44.87
CA LEU A 90 24.20 4.98 -44.91
C LEU A 90 23.66 4.81 -46.33
N ASN A 91 22.41 4.34 -46.45
CA ASN A 91 21.77 4.17 -47.76
C ASN A 91 21.47 5.52 -48.44
N SER A 92 21.31 6.56 -47.62
CA SER A 92 21.00 7.93 -48.07
C SER A 92 22.21 8.78 -48.44
N LEU A 93 23.45 8.32 -48.16
CA LEU A 93 24.67 9.02 -48.54
C LEU A 93 25.34 8.36 -49.77
N PRO A 94 25.74 9.12 -50.80
CA PRO A 94 26.43 8.56 -51.95
C PRO A 94 27.84 8.11 -51.56
N SER A 95 28.15 6.83 -51.77
CA SER A 95 29.53 6.33 -51.73
C SER A 95 30.33 6.98 -52.85
N SER A 96 31.40 7.70 -52.52
CA SER A 96 32.34 8.21 -53.53
C SER A 96 32.91 7.02 -54.33
N ARG A 97 33.06 7.18 -55.65
CA ARG A 97 33.42 6.08 -56.58
C ARG A 97 34.64 5.30 -56.06
N GLY A 98 34.41 4.08 -55.58
CA GLY A 98 35.44 3.14 -55.09
C GLY A 98 35.60 3.02 -53.57
N ALA A 99 34.92 3.83 -52.75
CA ALA A 99 34.99 3.74 -51.28
C ALA A 99 33.79 2.99 -50.68
N ALA A 100 34.02 2.11 -49.70
CA ALA A 100 33.00 1.28 -49.06
C ALA A 100 32.16 2.00 -47.96
N GLY A 101 32.08 3.33 -48.00
CA GLY A 101 31.36 4.18 -47.04
C GLY A 101 31.94 5.60 -46.90
N THR A 102 31.21 6.51 -46.26
CA THR A 102 31.65 7.88 -45.94
C THR A 102 32.49 7.87 -44.67
N ARG A 103 33.75 8.33 -44.73
CA ARG A 103 34.63 8.44 -43.55
C ARG A 103 34.62 9.87 -43.03
N LEU A 104 34.36 10.03 -41.74
CA LEU A 104 34.40 11.28 -40.99
C LEU A 104 35.56 11.20 -39.99
N CYS A 105 36.59 12.01 -40.20
CA CYS A 105 37.68 12.18 -39.24
C CYS A 105 37.55 13.57 -38.61
N LEU A 106 37.72 13.70 -37.30
CA LEU A 106 37.84 15.02 -36.68
C LEU A 106 39.11 15.72 -37.18
N SER A 107 38.97 16.98 -37.57
CA SER A 107 40.06 17.78 -38.12
C SER A 107 41.13 18.01 -37.06
N THR A 108 42.39 17.80 -37.43
CA THR A 108 43.55 18.12 -36.58
C THR A 108 44.11 19.51 -36.87
N SER A 109 43.42 20.32 -37.68
CA SER A 109 43.84 21.69 -37.99
C SER A 109 43.66 22.58 -36.76
N PRO A 110 44.65 23.43 -36.40
CA PRO A 110 44.52 24.37 -35.29
C PRO A 110 43.45 25.45 -35.53
N THR A 111 42.96 25.61 -36.76
CA THR A 111 41.89 26.55 -37.12
C THR A 111 40.49 25.92 -37.10
N ALA A 112 40.39 24.60 -36.90
CA ALA A 112 39.09 23.92 -36.85
C ALA A 112 38.41 24.13 -35.49
N PRO A 113 37.08 24.34 -35.45
CA PRO A 113 36.35 24.44 -34.20
C PRO A 113 36.40 23.13 -33.41
N GLU A 114 36.49 23.22 -32.08
CA GLU A 114 36.55 22.06 -31.19
C GLU A 114 35.15 21.47 -30.96
N LEU A 115 35.05 20.15 -30.87
CA LEU A 115 33.80 19.46 -30.54
C LEU A 115 33.63 19.36 -29.01
N VAL A 116 32.87 20.29 -28.44
CA VAL A 116 32.58 20.38 -27.00
C VAL A 116 31.28 19.65 -26.67
N LEU A 117 31.27 18.91 -25.56
CA LEU A 117 30.06 18.29 -25.02
C LEU A 117 29.42 19.24 -24.00
N ASP A 118 28.42 20.01 -24.42
CA ASP A 118 27.76 21.03 -23.58
C ASP A 118 27.22 20.45 -22.27
N GLN A 119 26.65 19.24 -22.29
CA GLN A 119 26.19 18.53 -21.09
C GLN A 119 27.32 18.35 -20.07
N MET A 120 28.55 18.04 -20.51
CA MET A 120 29.68 17.88 -19.60
C MET A 120 30.21 19.21 -19.08
N VAL A 121 30.11 20.27 -19.87
CA VAL A 121 30.45 21.63 -19.43
C VAL A 121 29.48 22.07 -18.33
N ALA A 122 28.18 21.83 -18.53
CA ALA A 122 27.15 22.15 -17.55
C ALA A 122 27.36 21.35 -16.24
N VAL A 123 27.59 20.04 -16.32
CA VAL A 123 27.93 19.20 -15.15
C VAL A 123 29.17 19.73 -14.42
N ARG A 124 30.23 20.09 -15.15
CA ARG A 124 31.43 20.69 -14.54
C ARG A 124 31.13 22.01 -13.83
N ASN A 125 30.29 22.84 -14.42
CA ASN A 125 29.91 24.11 -13.80
C ASN A 125 29.09 23.86 -12.53
N SER A 126 28.13 22.92 -12.55
CA SER A 126 27.37 22.52 -11.36
C SER A 126 28.27 21.97 -10.26
N VAL A 127 29.22 21.07 -10.58
CA VAL A 127 30.18 20.54 -9.60
C VAL A 127 31.05 21.64 -8.99
N ASN A 128 31.53 22.59 -9.80
CA ASN A 128 32.30 23.73 -9.30
C ASN A 128 31.43 24.64 -8.42
N GLN A 129 30.17 24.88 -8.80
CA GLN A 129 29.23 25.64 -7.99
C GLN A 129 28.95 24.94 -6.65
N CYS A 130 28.83 23.61 -6.63
CA CYS A 130 28.75 22.83 -5.40
C CYS A 130 29.98 23.06 -4.50
N LEU A 131 31.19 23.07 -5.08
CA LEU A 131 32.41 23.38 -4.34
C LEU A 131 32.40 24.80 -3.77
N ASP A 132 31.94 25.78 -4.54
CA ASP A 132 31.81 27.17 -4.09
C ASP A 132 30.79 27.30 -2.95
N ILE A 133 29.65 26.60 -3.02
CA ILE A 133 28.63 26.57 -1.96
C ILE A 133 29.20 26.00 -0.67
N VAL A 134 29.96 24.89 -0.75
CA VAL A 134 30.61 24.32 0.43
C VAL A 134 31.68 25.26 0.98
N ASP A 135 32.42 25.96 0.12
CA ASP A 135 33.41 26.96 0.54
C ASP A 135 32.76 28.16 1.23
N VAL A 136 31.61 28.61 0.72
CA VAL A 136 30.83 29.69 1.34
C VAL A 136 30.29 29.26 2.71
N SER A 137 29.80 28.03 2.80
CA SER A 137 29.28 27.43 4.05
C SER A 137 30.35 27.26 5.13
N THR A 138 31.62 27.13 4.72
CA THR A 138 32.74 26.82 5.63
C THR A 138 33.59 28.04 5.98
N TRP A 139 33.75 29.01 5.07
CA TRP A 139 34.74 30.09 5.24
C TRP A 139 34.20 31.53 5.19
N THR A 140 33.12 31.79 4.45
CA THR A 140 32.67 33.19 4.20
C THR A 140 31.34 33.54 4.86
N GLY A 141 30.48 32.57 5.12
CA GLY A 141 29.24 32.75 5.87
C GLY A 141 29.38 32.53 7.38
N ASP A 142 28.25 32.57 8.09
CA ASP A 142 28.20 32.23 9.52
C ASP A 142 27.95 30.71 9.69
N PRO A 143 28.98 29.91 10.02
CA PRO A 143 28.86 28.46 10.12
C PRO A 143 28.00 28.00 11.31
N LEU A 144 27.66 28.92 12.22
CA LEU A 144 26.81 28.66 13.39
C LEU A 144 25.39 29.20 13.22
N ASN A 145 25.05 29.72 12.03
CA ASN A 145 23.69 30.13 11.71
C ASN A 145 22.93 28.99 11.01
N ALA A 146 21.95 28.42 11.70
CA ALA A 146 21.18 27.28 11.22
C ALA A 146 20.42 27.57 9.91
N THR A 147 19.78 28.73 9.80
CA THR A 147 19.03 29.14 8.60
C THR A 147 19.95 29.31 7.40
N PHE A 148 21.13 29.90 7.60
CA PHE A 148 22.14 30.03 6.56
C PHE A 148 22.62 28.65 6.10
N ILE A 149 23.04 27.78 7.01
CA ILE A 149 23.53 26.44 6.69
C ILE A 149 22.46 25.59 5.98
N TYR A 150 21.21 25.64 6.43
CA TYR A 150 20.07 24.99 5.78
C TYR A 150 19.95 25.42 4.31
N SER A 151 19.95 26.74 4.07
CA SER A 151 19.84 27.29 2.71
C SER A 151 20.98 26.81 1.80
N GLN A 152 22.20 26.69 2.34
CA GLN A 152 23.35 26.24 1.57
C GLN A 152 23.27 24.74 1.26
N LEU A 153 22.85 23.91 2.21
CA LEU A 153 22.66 22.47 1.98
C LEU A 153 21.56 22.20 0.94
N HIS A 154 20.46 22.94 0.98
CA HIS A 154 19.39 22.82 0.00
C HIS A 154 19.87 23.22 -1.40
N LEU A 155 20.55 24.36 -1.53
CA LEU A 155 21.12 24.82 -2.79
C LEU A 155 22.14 23.81 -3.34
N LEU A 156 22.93 23.20 -2.46
CA LEU A 156 23.89 22.16 -2.81
C LEU A 156 23.20 20.92 -3.38
N HIS A 157 22.09 20.49 -2.75
CA HIS A 157 21.29 19.34 -3.17
C HIS A 157 20.60 19.57 -4.52
N GLU A 158 20.03 20.75 -4.73
CA GLU A 158 19.46 21.13 -6.04
C GLU A 158 20.55 21.11 -7.13
N THR A 159 21.69 21.75 -6.87
CA THR A 159 22.77 21.87 -7.86
C THR A 159 23.38 20.51 -8.24
N ILE A 160 23.55 19.60 -7.28
CA ILE A 160 24.07 18.25 -7.56
C ILE A 160 23.01 17.37 -8.25
N THR A 161 21.74 17.54 -7.90
CA THR A 161 20.62 16.86 -8.57
C THR A 161 20.52 17.27 -10.04
N GLU A 162 20.69 18.56 -10.35
CA GLU A 162 20.75 19.06 -11.73
C GLU A 162 21.90 18.39 -12.50
N ALA A 163 23.10 18.30 -11.92
CA ALA A 163 24.24 17.64 -12.53
C ALA A 163 23.94 16.15 -12.84
N ARG A 164 23.28 15.45 -11.91
CA ARG A 164 22.84 14.07 -12.08
C ARG A 164 21.81 13.91 -13.20
N GLN A 165 20.81 14.80 -13.28
CA GLN A 165 19.78 14.78 -14.32
C GLN A 165 20.38 15.00 -15.72
N MET A 166 21.36 15.91 -15.85
CA MET A 166 22.07 16.15 -17.10
C MET A 166 22.80 14.90 -17.63
N LEU A 167 23.32 14.05 -16.74
CA LEU A 167 24.00 12.78 -17.10
C LEU A 167 23.02 11.64 -17.41
N LYS A 168 21.83 11.62 -16.79
CA LYS A 168 20.76 10.69 -17.12
C LYS A 168 20.22 10.92 -18.54
N GLY A 169 20.06 12.18 -18.95
CA GLY A 169 19.67 12.53 -20.33
C GLY A 169 18.18 12.26 -20.63
N GLU A 170 17.29 12.64 -19.71
CA GLU A 170 15.83 12.67 -19.90
C GLU A 170 15.42 13.65 -21.01
N ASP A 171 14.25 13.44 -21.64
CA ASP A 171 13.86 14.12 -22.88
C ASP A 171 13.69 15.64 -22.75
N ASP A 172 13.40 16.17 -21.56
CA ASP A 172 13.23 17.61 -21.31
C ASP A 172 14.55 18.40 -21.24
N VAL A 173 15.69 17.72 -21.03
CA VAL A 173 17.04 18.34 -20.95
C VAL A 173 17.78 18.26 -22.28
N LYS A 174 17.24 17.57 -23.30
CA LYS A 174 17.87 17.45 -24.62
C LYS A 174 17.74 18.75 -25.39
N SER A 175 18.86 19.48 -25.50
CA SER A 175 18.95 20.58 -26.44
C SER A 175 18.55 20.12 -27.84
N LYS A 176 17.82 20.99 -28.54
CA LYS A 176 17.28 20.71 -29.88
C LYS A 176 18.43 20.34 -30.82
N TRP A 177 18.45 19.12 -31.36
CA TRP A 177 19.57 18.60 -32.15
C TRP A 177 19.94 19.48 -33.35
N TRP A 178 18.97 20.21 -33.90
CA TRP A 178 19.17 21.15 -35.01
C TRP A 178 19.90 22.43 -34.63
N LYS A 179 20.19 22.64 -33.34
CA LYS A 179 21.02 23.74 -32.81
C LYS A 179 22.39 23.27 -32.31
N THR A 180 22.51 22.02 -31.88
CA THR A 180 23.70 21.46 -31.21
C THR A 180 24.46 20.42 -32.04
N SER A 181 24.06 20.20 -33.29
CA SER A 181 24.81 19.35 -34.21
C SER A 181 26.18 19.96 -34.55
N ALA A 182 27.19 19.11 -34.77
CA ALA A 182 28.55 19.52 -35.07
C ALA A 182 28.64 20.36 -36.37
N ASP A 183 29.57 21.32 -36.38
CA ASP A 183 29.83 22.18 -37.54
C ASP A 183 30.54 21.42 -38.67
N GLU A 184 30.34 21.85 -39.92
CA GLU A 184 30.90 21.19 -41.09
C GLU A 184 32.43 21.17 -41.07
N ASN A 185 33.05 22.23 -40.54
CA ASN A 185 34.50 22.42 -40.52
C ASN A 185 35.18 21.69 -39.35
N MET A 186 34.43 21.01 -38.47
CA MET A 186 34.99 20.16 -37.41
C MET A 186 35.61 18.86 -37.97
N PHE A 187 35.27 18.48 -39.20
CA PHE A 187 35.70 17.23 -39.83
C PHE A 187 36.59 17.49 -41.05
N ASP A 188 37.48 16.55 -41.35
CA ASP A 188 38.26 16.50 -42.58
C ASP A 188 38.12 15.11 -43.23
N PRO A 189 37.44 14.98 -44.39
CA PRO A 189 36.76 16.05 -45.15
C PRO A 189 35.55 16.65 -44.40
N PRO A 190 35.09 17.87 -44.77
CA PRO A 190 33.99 18.55 -44.09
C PRO A 190 32.69 17.74 -44.12
N LEU A 191 31.87 17.90 -43.07
CA LEU A 191 30.60 17.19 -42.93
C LEU A 191 29.67 17.51 -44.12
N PRO A 192 29.00 16.51 -44.73
CA PRO A 192 28.00 16.77 -45.76
C PRO A 192 26.90 17.73 -45.27
N PRO A 193 26.43 18.69 -46.09
CA PRO A 193 25.49 19.74 -45.64
C PRO A 193 24.13 19.21 -45.19
N TYR A 194 23.77 18.01 -45.66
CA TYR A 194 22.53 17.31 -45.34
C TYR A 194 22.70 16.23 -44.26
N LEU A 195 23.85 16.17 -43.59
CA LEU A 195 24.11 15.21 -42.50
C LEU A 195 24.21 15.97 -41.18
N SER A 196 23.36 15.64 -40.22
CA SER A 196 23.51 16.09 -38.84
C SER A 196 24.29 15.05 -38.04
N PHE A 197 25.31 15.52 -37.33
CA PHE A 197 26.15 14.75 -36.43
C PHE A 197 25.94 15.26 -35.00
N HIS A 198 25.25 14.50 -34.17
CA HIS A 198 24.91 14.90 -32.81
C HIS A 198 25.41 13.87 -31.79
N LEU A 199 26.24 14.31 -30.84
CA LEU A 199 26.68 13.54 -29.69
C LEU A 199 25.97 14.01 -28.44
N SER A 200 25.52 13.07 -27.62
CA SER A 200 24.85 13.35 -26.34
C SER A 200 25.15 12.27 -25.32
N ILE A 201 25.03 12.58 -24.04
CA ILE A 201 25.15 11.61 -22.94
C ILE A 201 23.75 11.26 -22.45
N ALA A 202 23.46 9.96 -22.34
CA ALA A 202 22.26 9.48 -21.65
C ALA A 202 22.50 8.09 -21.06
N ASP A 203 21.95 7.85 -19.87
CA ASP A 203 22.09 6.61 -19.10
C ASP A 203 23.53 6.08 -19.10
N SER A 204 24.46 6.97 -18.78
CA SER A 204 25.89 6.63 -18.62
C SER A 204 26.61 6.20 -19.91
N ALA A 205 26.03 6.48 -21.09
CA ALA A 205 26.66 6.20 -22.37
C ALA A 205 26.75 7.43 -23.28
N LEU A 206 27.87 7.57 -23.99
CA LEU A 206 27.98 8.50 -25.11
C LEU A 206 27.20 7.95 -26.31
N LEU A 207 26.20 8.68 -26.74
CA LEU A 207 25.30 8.31 -27.83
C LEU A 207 25.57 9.18 -29.05
N LEU A 208 25.84 8.53 -30.18
CA LEU A 208 25.87 9.17 -31.48
C LEU A 208 24.51 9.01 -32.16
N CYS A 209 23.90 10.13 -32.53
CA CYS A 209 22.70 10.19 -33.35
C CYS A 209 23.02 10.90 -34.67
N LEU A 210 22.89 10.17 -35.77
CA LEU A 210 23.08 10.66 -37.13
C LEU A 210 21.73 10.82 -37.82
N ARG A 211 21.54 11.93 -38.53
CA ARG A 211 20.34 12.18 -39.32
C ARG A 211 20.72 12.66 -40.71
N THR A 212 20.17 12.05 -41.75
CA THR A 212 20.23 12.61 -43.10
C THR A 212 18.97 13.41 -43.40
N LEU A 213 19.14 14.59 -43.98
CA LEU A 213 18.12 15.61 -44.14
C LEU A 213 17.75 15.77 -45.62
N GLU A 214 16.50 16.08 -45.88
CA GLU A 214 15.97 16.36 -47.22
C GLU A 214 15.19 17.67 -47.19
N THR A 215 15.47 18.58 -48.11
CA THR A 215 14.84 19.92 -48.16
C THR A 215 13.43 19.83 -48.75
N THR A 216 12.46 20.52 -48.14
CA THR A 216 11.07 20.54 -48.65
C THR A 216 10.91 21.41 -49.91
N ALA A 217 11.85 22.33 -50.17
CA ALA A 217 11.82 23.24 -51.31
C ALA A 217 11.93 22.55 -52.70
N THR A 218 12.50 21.34 -52.78
CA THR A 218 12.63 20.60 -54.05
C THR A 218 11.33 19.93 -54.51
N ALA A 219 10.26 19.95 -53.71
CA ALA A 219 8.96 19.41 -54.10
C ALA A 219 8.10 20.40 -54.94
N HIS A 220 8.50 21.66 -55.10
CA HIS A 220 7.69 22.71 -55.75
C HIS A 220 8.41 23.47 -56.88
N ALA A 221 9.20 22.78 -57.70
CA ALA A 221 9.63 23.32 -58.99
C ALA A 221 8.65 22.86 -60.10
N PRO A 222 7.93 23.77 -60.78
CA PRO A 222 7.07 23.40 -61.90
C PRO A 222 7.96 23.19 -63.13
N THR A 223 8.33 21.95 -63.42
CA THR A 223 8.87 21.61 -64.74
C THR A 223 7.73 21.65 -65.74
N ALA A 224 7.55 22.82 -66.36
CA ALA A 224 6.84 22.96 -67.62
C ALA A 224 7.55 22.13 -68.70
N PHE A 225 6.77 21.43 -69.53
CA PHE A 225 7.15 20.51 -70.61
C PHE A 225 7.49 19.06 -70.22
N ALA A 226 6.46 18.32 -69.79
CA ALA A 226 6.20 16.98 -70.33
C ALA A 226 4.70 16.67 -70.18
N SER A 227 3.96 16.81 -71.29
CA SER A 227 2.56 16.48 -71.42
C SER A 227 2.37 14.99 -71.71
N ASP A 228 1.70 14.34 -70.76
CA ASP A 228 0.61 13.34 -70.89
C ASP A 228 0.79 12.01 -71.64
N ILE A 229 0.02 11.07 -71.08
CA ILE A 229 -0.56 9.83 -71.62
C ILE A 229 0.26 8.54 -71.44
N SER A 230 0.03 7.86 -70.31
CA SER A 230 -0.22 6.42 -70.35
C SER A 230 -1.30 6.03 -69.34
N LEU A 231 -2.50 5.81 -69.87
CA LEU A 231 -3.57 5.02 -69.28
C LEU A 231 -3.12 3.56 -69.16
N THR A 232 -2.44 3.20 -68.09
CA THR A 232 -2.33 1.81 -67.60
C THR A 232 -1.95 1.86 -66.13
N GLY A 233 -2.54 0.97 -65.32
CA GLY A 233 -2.07 0.69 -63.98
C GLY A 233 -0.59 0.27 -63.99
N PHE A 234 -0.03 0.07 -62.79
CA PHE A 234 1.37 -0.24 -62.51
C PHE A 234 2.29 0.97 -62.27
N ASN A 235 2.15 1.62 -61.12
CA ASN A 235 3.34 2.09 -60.36
C ASN A 235 3.61 1.13 -59.20
N ILE A 236 3.71 -0.15 -59.58
CA ILE A 236 4.02 -1.32 -58.76
C ILE A 236 5.54 -1.50 -58.65
N ARG A 237 6.37 -0.78 -59.43
CA ARG A 237 7.82 -0.99 -59.44
C ARG A 237 8.56 -0.37 -58.24
N ASP A 238 8.15 0.81 -57.76
CA ASP A 238 8.77 1.42 -56.56
C ASP A 238 8.21 0.89 -55.23
N ARG A 239 7.05 0.22 -55.24
CA ARG A 239 6.51 -0.47 -54.06
C ARG A 239 6.90 -1.95 -53.94
N LEU A 240 7.36 -2.59 -55.02
CA LEU A 240 7.80 -4.00 -54.98
C LEU A 240 9.32 -4.20 -54.99
N PHE A 241 10.14 -3.23 -55.41
CA PHE A 241 11.61 -3.43 -55.48
C PHE A 241 12.47 -2.30 -54.91
N GLY A 242 11.88 -1.25 -54.32
CA GLY A 242 12.61 -0.26 -53.52
C GLY A 242 12.81 -0.74 -52.08
N ALA A 243 14.00 -0.61 -51.52
CA ALA A 243 14.26 -0.92 -50.10
C ALA A 243 13.33 -0.07 -49.22
N ARG A 244 12.28 -0.69 -48.65
CA ARG A 244 11.38 -0.05 -47.67
C ARG A 244 12.24 0.45 -46.50
N GLN A 245 12.43 1.76 -46.40
CA GLN A 245 13.08 2.37 -45.24
C GLN A 245 12.24 2.06 -43.99
N ARG A 246 12.91 1.64 -42.90
CA ARG A 246 12.23 1.40 -41.63
C ARG A 246 11.66 2.72 -41.13
N PRO A 247 10.38 2.80 -40.75
CA PRO A 247 9.83 4.01 -40.16
C PRO A 247 10.58 4.32 -38.86
N HIS A 248 11.08 5.54 -38.72
CA HIS A 248 11.61 6.08 -37.46
C HIS A 248 10.65 7.13 -36.89
N ASP A 249 10.81 7.42 -35.60
CA ASP A 249 9.99 8.34 -34.80
C ASP A 249 9.87 9.74 -35.42
N GLU A 250 10.96 10.28 -35.97
CA GLU A 250 11.01 11.64 -36.54
C GLU A 250 10.65 11.73 -38.05
N ALA A 251 10.12 10.67 -38.67
CA ALA A 251 9.97 10.60 -40.14
C ALA A 251 8.88 11.52 -40.71
N ASN A 252 7.94 11.97 -39.86
CA ASN A 252 6.82 12.83 -40.23
C ASN A 252 6.98 14.28 -39.74
N ASP A 253 8.09 14.60 -39.08
CA ASP A 253 8.32 15.90 -38.46
C ASP A 253 9.11 16.82 -39.40
N LEU A 254 8.80 18.13 -39.34
CA LEU A 254 9.51 19.19 -40.05
C LEU A 254 10.41 19.95 -39.08
N PHE A 255 11.65 20.19 -39.49
CA PHE A 255 12.66 20.90 -38.69
C PHE A 255 13.23 22.07 -39.47
N THR A 256 13.68 23.11 -38.77
CA THR A 256 14.44 24.21 -39.37
C THR A 256 15.93 23.94 -39.21
N TRP A 257 16.64 23.74 -40.32
CA TRP A 257 18.08 23.48 -40.37
C TRP A 257 18.77 24.52 -41.24
N LYS A 258 19.70 25.29 -40.67
CA LYS A 258 20.45 26.36 -41.37
C LYS A 258 19.56 27.35 -42.14
N GLY A 259 18.36 27.61 -41.63
CA GLY A 259 17.37 28.53 -42.23
C GLY A 259 16.43 27.89 -43.26
N GLU A 260 16.57 26.60 -43.55
CA GLU A 260 15.69 25.87 -44.47
C GLU A 260 14.80 24.87 -43.71
N GLU A 261 13.60 24.62 -44.23
CA GLU A 261 12.74 23.53 -43.75
C GLU A 261 13.21 22.20 -44.33
N VAL A 262 13.51 21.26 -43.43
CA VAL A 262 14.01 19.94 -43.75
C VAL A 262 13.19 18.85 -43.06
N ARG A 263 13.15 17.69 -43.69
CA ARG A 263 12.63 16.45 -43.09
C ARG A 263 13.77 15.44 -42.88
N VAL A 264 13.63 14.59 -41.88
CA VAL A 264 14.61 13.53 -41.61
C VAL A 264 14.31 12.31 -42.48
N LYS A 265 15.27 11.92 -43.32
CA LYS A 265 15.17 10.82 -44.29
C LYS A 265 15.69 9.49 -43.73
N GLU A 266 16.74 9.54 -42.92
CA GLU A 266 17.31 8.38 -42.25
C GLU A 266 17.86 8.82 -40.89
N LYS A 267 17.47 8.13 -39.82
CA LYS A 267 17.97 8.36 -38.45
C LYS A 267 18.65 7.10 -37.94
N ILE A 268 19.88 7.22 -37.46
CA ILE A 268 20.65 6.13 -36.85
C ILE A 268 21.14 6.56 -35.48
N ARG A 269 20.87 5.74 -34.49
CA ARG A 269 21.38 5.89 -33.12
C ARG A 269 22.26 4.70 -32.79
N THR A 270 23.45 4.95 -32.25
CA THR A 270 24.31 3.88 -31.74
C THR A 270 23.66 3.23 -30.51
N PRO A 271 23.75 1.89 -30.34
CA PRO A 271 23.19 1.23 -29.17
C PRO A 271 23.96 1.58 -27.89
N ARG A 272 23.29 1.44 -26.74
CA ARG A 272 23.91 1.59 -25.42
C ARG A 272 24.91 0.48 -25.19
N HIS A 273 26.13 0.82 -24.79
CA HIS A 273 27.20 -0.15 -24.56
C HIS A 273 27.25 -0.55 -23.09
N GLU A 274 26.76 -1.75 -22.76
CA GLU A 274 26.70 -2.28 -21.37
C GLU A 274 28.05 -2.71 -20.78
N ASN A 275 29.10 -2.86 -21.59
CA ASN A 275 30.39 -3.38 -21.13
C ASN A 275 31.56 -2.51 -21.60
N ARG A 276 31.93 -1.51 -20.78
CA ARG A 276 33.28 -0.95 -20.68
C ARG A 276 33.37 0.06 -19.53
N LYS A 277 34.42 -0.08 -18.71
CA LYS A 277 34.81 0.88 -17.66
C LYS A 277 35.26 2.18 -18.31
N ASP A 278 34.34 3.13 -18.44
CA ASP A 278 34.62 4.49 -18.86
C ASP A 278 34.68 5.42 -17.64
N GLU A 279 35.47 6.49 -17.73
CA GLU A 279 35.57 7.52 -16.68
C GLU A 279 34.23 8.24 -16.44
N ILE A 280 33.34 8.26 -17.44
CA ILE A 280 31.98 8.80 -17.30
C ILE A 280 31.16 7.97 -16.31
N TYR A 281 31.32 6.65 -16.27
CA TYR A 281 30.67 5.82 -15.25
C TYR A 281 31.22 6.14 -13.87
N GLY A 282 32.53 6.29 -13.73
CA GLY A 282 33.15 6.70 -12.46
C GLY A 282 32.66 8.06 -11.96
N LEU A 283 32.45 9.03 -12.87
CA LEU A 283 31.90 10.33 -12.51
C LEU A 283 30.44 10.22 -12.05
N ILE A 284 29.62 9.43 -12.73
CA ILE A 284 28.20 9.24 -12.37
C ILE A 284 28.09 8.50 -11.03
N ASP A 285 28.86 7.44 -10.85
CA ASP A 285 28.90 6.69 -9.60
C ASP A 285 29.31 7.62 -8.44
N LYS A 286 30.32 8.48 -8.65
CA LYS A 286 30.76 9.43 -7.63
C LYS A 286 29.76 10.54 -7.36
N ILE A 287 29.08 11.06 -8.38
CA ILE A 287 27.99 12.05 -8.21
C ILE A 287 26.82 11.42 -7.46
N ASN A 288 26.43 10.17 -7.77
CA ASN A 288 25.36 9.47 -7.06
C ASN A 288 25.73 9.15 -5.61
N GLU A 289 26.99 8.77 -5.35
CA GLU A 289 27.51 8.58 -3.99
C GLU A 289 27.47 9.90 -3.22
N THR A 290 27.95 10.99 -3.81
CA THR A 290 27.95 12.34 -3.19
C THR A 290 26.52 12.86 -2.94
N ASP A 291 25.59 12.61 -3.87
CA ASP A 291 24.16 12.93 -3.75
C ASP A 291 23.50 12.10 -2.62
N GLY A 292 23.87 10.82 -2.50
CA GLY A 292 23.44 9.95 -1.42
C GLY A 292 23.97 10.40 -0.05
N GLU A 293 25.27 10.70 0.05
CA GLU A 293 25.89 11.26 1.27
C GLU A 293 25.20 12.57 1.68
N LEU A 294 24.88 13.45 0.72
CA LEU A 294 24.16 14.69 1.01
C LEU A 294 22.72 14.44 1.46
N ALA A 295 22.02 13.49 0.84
CA ALA A 295 20.67 13.12 1.25
C ALA A 295 20.64 12.53 2.66
N GLU A 296 21.60 11.66 3.00
CA GLU A 296 21.79 11.12 4.35
C GLU A 296 22.10 12.25 5.35
N LEU A 297 22.99 13.19 5.00
CA LEU A 297 23.27 14.36 5.85
C LEU A 297 22.04 15.25 6.07
N MET A 298 21.24 15.48 5.03
CA MET A 298 19.99 16.23 5.17
C MET A 298 18.96 15.48 6.02
N GLU A 299 18.89 14.15 5.91
CA GLU A 299 18.02 13.30 6.74
C GLU A 299 18.48 13.31 8.22
N ASP A 300 19.78 13.18 8.47
CA ASP A 300 20.39 13.21 9.81
C ASP A 300 20.18 14.56 10.50
N LEU A 301 20.20 15.66 9.75
CA LEU A 301 19.91 17.00 10.26
C LEU A 301 18.41 17.26 10.48
N GLY A 302 17.51 16.31 10.15
CA GLY A 302 16.06 16.45 10.32
C GLY A 302 15.41 17.47 9.37
N VAL A 303 16.15 17.90 8.35
CA VAL A 303 15.86 19.04 7.45
C VAL A 303 14.67 18.86 6.48
N PRO A 304 14.18 17.65 6.10
CA PRO A 304 13.19 17.61 5.03
C PRO A 304 11.79 18.14 5.38
N ASP A 305 11.37 18.17 6.64
CA ASP A 305 9.94 18.44 6.95
C ASP A 305 9.66 19.52 8.01
N GLU A 306 10.60 19.92 8.87
CA GLU A 306 10.31 20.89 9.95
C GLU A 306 10.42 22.37 9.52
N TYR A 307 11.15 22.68 8.45
CA TYR A 307 11.32 24.06 7.95
C TYR A 307 10.63 24.35 6.61
N SER A 308 10.05 23.33 5.96
CA SER A 308 9.22 23.49 4.75
C SER A 308 7.94 24.28 5.02
N GLY A 309 7.44 24.30 6.27
CA GLY A 309 6.30 25.11 6.68
C GLY A 309 6.65 26.54 7.08
N ALA A 310 7.90 26.79 7.48
CA ALA A 310 8.40 28.12 7.87
C ALA A 310 8.94 28.92 6.67
N LEU A 311 9.20 28.26 5.55
CA LEU A 311 9.56 28.86 4.27
C LEU A 311 8.53 28.40 3.26
N SER A 312 7.63 29.27 2.82
CA SER A 312 6.65 29.00 1.77
C SER A 312 7.36 28.50 0.49
N VAL A 313 7.47 27.18 0.32
CA VAL A 313 8.11 26.56 -0.86
C VAL A 313 7.26 26.69 -2.14
N ASP A 314 6.02 27.14 -2.05
CA ASP A 314 5.17 27.42 -3.22
C ASP A 314 4.94 28.92 -3.50
N GLY A 315 5.76 29.81 -2.91
CA GLY A 315 5.64 31.27 -3.08
C GLY A 315 6.93 31.94 -3.59
N PRO A 316 6.84 33.14 -4.20
CA PRO A 316 7.99 33.97 -4.60
C PRO A 316 8.85 34.48 -3.42
N GLU A 317 8.71 33.89 -2.23
CA GLU A 317 9.39 34.27 -0.99
C GLU A 317 10.84 33.75 -0.91
N LEU A 318 11.16 32.64 -1.56
CA LEU A 318 12.54 32.10 -1.57
C LEU A 318 13.52 33.01 -2.35
N ASP A 319 13.06 33.60 -3.46
CA ASP A 319 13.82 34.59 -4.24
C ASP A 319 14.05 35.89 -3.45
N ASN A 320 13.15 36.23 -2.51
CA ASN A 320 13.31 37.39 -1.63
C ASN A 320 14.41 37.17 -0.59
N ALA A 321 14.43 36.02 0.08
CA ALA A 321 15.46 35.71 1.07
C ALA A 321 16.87 35.67 0.43
N PHE A 322 16.98 35.08 -0.77
CA PHE A 322 18.22 35.00 -1.54
C PHE A 322 18.71 36.36 -2.07
N SER A 323 17.81 37.20 -2.60
CA SER A 323 18.17 38.52 -3.14
C SER A 323 18.62 39.50 -2.06
N GLN A 324 18.05 39.40 -0.85
CA GLN A 324 18.45 40.22 0.30
C GLN A 324 19.86 39.88 0.82
N THR A 325 20.30 38.62 0.71
CA THR A 325 21.60 38.16 1.26
C THR A 325 22.71 38.03 0.23
N VAL A 326 22.41 37.58 -0.99
CA VAL A 326 23.43 37.22 -2.01
C VAL A 326 23.38 38.15 -3.24
N GLY A 327 22.29 38.90 -3.42
CA GLY A 327 22.06 39.75 -4.60
C GLY A 327 21.58 38.96 -5.83
N HIS A 328 21.34 39.66 -6.95
CA HIS A 328 20.77 39.04 -8.14
C HIS A 328 21.84 38.41 -9.04
N ARG A 329 21.54 37.21 -9.56
CA ARG A 329 22.40 36.46 -10.50
C ARG A 329 22.73 37.24 -11.79
N ASN A 330 21.84 38.13 -12.24
CA ASN A 330 22.03 38.98 -13.42
C ASN A 330 21.06 40.20 -13.40
N GLU A 331 21.32 41.17 -14.28
CA GLU A 331 20.54 42.41 -14.41
C GLU A 331 19.08 42.16 -14.84
N GLN A 332 18.85 41.10 -15.63
CA GLN A 332 17.50 40.71 -16.06
C GLN A 332 16.63 40.19 -14.91
N ALA A 333 17.20 39.44 -13.96
CA ALA A 333 16.48 38.98 -12.79
C ALA A 333 16.12 40.14 -11.86
N LEU A 334 17.02 41.11 -11.71
CA LEU A 334 16.78 42.35 -10.96
C LEU A 334 15.62 43.15 -11.56
N GLU A 335 15.60 43.38 -12.88
CA GLU A 335 14.50 44.07 -13.56
C GLU A 335 13.17 43.32 -13.46
N SER A 336 13.20 42.00 -13.59
CA SER A 336 12.01 41.14 -13.46
C SER A 336 11.39 41.29 -12.07
N ARG A 337 12.21 41.29 -11.01
CA ARG A 337 11.76 41.45 -9.62
C ARG A 337 11.06 42.79 -9.39
N VAL A 338 11.67 43.88 -9.84
CA VAL A 338 11.09 45.23 -9.73
C VAL A 338 9.77 45.33 -10.50
N ARG A 339 9.67 44.71 -11.69
CA ARG A 339 8.44 44.67 -12.48
C ARG A 339 7.33 43.87 -11.79
N THR A 340 7.66 42.74 -11.18
CA THR A 340 6.71 41.94 -10.40
C THR A 340 6.20 42.72 -9.18
N ALA A 341 7.09 43.39 -8.44
CA ALA A 341 6.70 44.26 -7.34
C ALA A 341 5.73 45.37 -7.79
N LYS A 342 6.00 45.98 -8.95
CA LYS A 342 5.10 46.98 -9.55
C LYS A 342 3.73 46.41 -9.91
N GLN A 343 3.70 45.21 -10.46
CA GLN A 343 2.47 44.53 -10.87
C GLN A 343 1.62 44.10 -9.67
N GLN A 344 2.26 43.73 -8.57
CA GLN A 344 1.61 43.22 -7.38
C GLN A 344 1.07 44.35 -6.48
N PHE A 345 1.84 45.42 -6.30
CA PHE A 345 1.54 46.46 -5.32
C PHE A 345 1.22 47.85 -5.92
N GLY A 346 1.38 48.01 -7.23
CA GLY A 346 1.08 49.29 -7.89
C GLY A 346 2.05 50.39 -7.45
N ASP A 347 1.55 51.55 -7.03
CA ASP A 347 2.36 52.68 -6.52
C ASP A 347 2.60 52.62 -4.99
N GLU A 348 1.97 51.69 -4.28
CA GLU A 348 1.99 51.59 -2.81
C GLU A 348 2.78 50.35 -2.39
N LEU A 349 3.96 50.51 -1.80
CA LEU A 349 4.85 49.40 -1.46
C LEU A 349 4.87 49.16 0.07
N PRO A 350 4.85 47.90 0.56
CA PRO A 350 5.08 47.63 1.98
C PRO A 350 6.50 48.04 2.41
N ASP A 351 6.65 48.41 3.68
CA ASP A 351 7.96 48.75 4.26
C ASP A 351 8.94 47.56 4.13
N ASP A 352 10.19 47.84 3.79
CA ASP A 352 11.26 46.86 3.55
C ASP A 352 11.01 45.75 2.49
N TYR A 353 9.99 45.88 1.62
CA TYR A 353 9.69 44.86 0.60
C TYR A 353 10.76 44.74 -0.51
N LEU A 354 11.48 45.81 -0.82
CA LEU A 354 12.57 45.83 -1.81
C LEU A 354 13.88 46.26 -1.15
N ASN A 355 14.99 45.58 -1.49
CA ASN A 355 16.31 45.95 -0.99
C ASN A 355 16.78 47.30 -1.58
N ALA A 356 17.83 47.90 -1.01
CA ALA A 356 18.31 49.23 -1.44
C ALA A 356 18.68 49.32 -2.94
N THR A 357 19.07 48.21 -3.56
CA THR A 357 19.45 48.15 -4.98
C THR A 357 18.22 48.04 -5.88
N GLU A 358 17.27 47.20 -5.50
CA GLU A 358 15.96 47.04 -6.15
C GLU A 358 15.12 48.31 -6.03
N LEU A 359 15.09 48.95 -4.87
CA LEU A 359 14.36 50.19 -4.62
C LEU A 359 14.91 51.33 -5.47
N ARG A 360 16.24 51.39 -5.65
CA ARG A 360 16.87 52.35 -6.59
C ARG A 360 16.40 52.13 -8.01
N LEU A 361 16.37 50.87 -8.48
CA LEU A 361 15.89 50.54 -9.82
C LEU A 361 14.38 50.79 -9.97
N TYR A 362 13.60 50.48 -8.94
CA TYR A 362 12.17 50.80 -8.86
C TYR A 362 11.94 52.31 -9.01
N THR A 363 12.69 53.10 -8.24
CA THR A 363 12.61 54.57 -8.27
C THR A 363 13.01 55.12 -9.65
N GLN A 364 14.03 54.55 -10.28
CA GLN A 364 14.49 54.96 -11.60
C GLN A 364 13.47 54.63 -12.71
N LEU A 365 12.78 53.48 -12.63
CA LEU A 365 11.85 53.02 -13.65
C LEU A 365 10.41 53.55 -13.46
N TYR A 366 9.96 53.68 -12.21
CA TYR A 366 8.55 53.92 -11.87
C TYR A 366 8.31 55.12 -10.94
N GLY A 367 9.35 55.76 -10.39
CA GLY A 367 9.24 56.87 -9.43
C GLY A 367 9.26 56.45 -7.96
N GLU A 368 9.25 57.41 -7.03
CA GLU A 368 9.29 57.13 -5.58
C GLU A 368 7.99 56.45 -5.13
N PRO A 369 8.05 55.24 -4.52
CA PRO A 369 6.87 54.53 -4.03
C PRO A 369 6.31 55.15 -2.75
N ILE A 370 5.02 54.98 -2.51
CA ILE A 370 4.36 55.35 -1.24
C ILE A 370 4.51 54.18 -0.27
N ILE A 371 5.30 54.34 0.80
CA ILE A 371 5.57 53.28 1.78
C ILE A 371 4.48 53.25 2.86
N ARG A 372 3.86 52.08 3.09
CA ARG A 372 2.98 51.84 4.25
C ARG A 372 3.76 51.12 5.35
N ALA A 373 3.83 51.74 6.54
CA ALA A 373 4.43 51.14 7.73
C ALA A 373 3.38 50.29 8.48
N GLU A 374 3.65 49.01 8.70
CA GLU A 374 2.83 48.15 9.55
C GLU A 374 3.29 48.24 11.01
N GLN A 375 2.38 48.67 11.89
CA GLN A 375 2.47 48.45 13.34
C GLN A 375 1.80 47.11 13.63
N LEU A 376 2.57 46.16 14.16
CA LEU A 376 2.04 44.92 14.74
C LEU A 376 1.35 45.25 16.07
N GLU A 377 0.05 45.55 16.00
CA GLU A 377 -0.88 45.37 17.12
C GLU A 377 -1.70 44.11 16.85
N VAL A 378 -1.60 43.16 17.78
CA VAL A 378 -2.48 42.00 17.89
C VAL A 378 -3.77 42.51 18.53
N GLU A 379 -4.82 42.71 17.75
CA GLU A 379 -6.19 42.81 18.25
C GLU A 379 -7.08 41.78 17.55
N GLN A 380 -7.91 41.13 18.36
CA GLN A 380 -8.85 40.09 17.99
C GLN A 380 -9.96 40.67 17.11
N GLU A 381 -10.12 40.19 15.87
CA GLU A 381 -11.42 40.25 15.20
C GLU A 381 -12.25 39.06 15.70
N VAL A 382 -13.12 39.37 16.65
CA VAL A 382 -14.31 38.60 16.98
C VAL A 382 -15.34 38.95 15.91
N ASP A 383 -15.72 38.00 15.06
CA ASP A 383 -16.97 38.08 14.31
C ASP A 383 -18.12 37.92 15.34
N GLU A 384 -18.59 39.05 15.88
CA GLU A 384 -19.90 39.11 16.55
C GLU A 384 -20.98 39.08 15.46
N GLU A 385 -21.64 37.94 15.30
CA GLU A 385 -22.88 37.85 14.52
C GLU A 385 -23.93 38.80 15.13
N GLU A 386 -24.38 39.81 14.36
CA GLU A 386 -25.52 40.64 14.74
C GLU A 386 -26.77 39.76 14.95
N PRO A 387 -27.54 39.90 16.05
CA PRO A 387 -28.74 39.11 16.25
C PRO A 387 -29.85 39.51 15.27
N ASP A 388 -30.55 38.50 14.73
CA ASP A 388 -31.67 38.64 13.79
C ASP A 388 -32.74 39.65 14.29
N ARG A 389 -32.92 40.76 13.56
CA ARG A 389 -33.97 41.77 13.79
C ARG A 389 -35.19 41.51 12.90
N LEU A 390 -36.37 41.42 13.51
CA LEU A 390 -37.64 41.20 12.82
C LEU A 390 -38.32 42.53 12.44
N TYR A 391 -38.62 42.70 11.16
CA TYR A 391 -39.33 43.86 10.62
C TYR A 391 -40.72 43.49 10.10
N ARG A 392 -41.69 44.41 10.24
CA ARG A 392 -43.03 44.30 9.64
C ARG A 392 -43.28 45.47 8.70
N GLU A 393 -43.88 45.18 7.54
CA GLU A 393 -44.26 46.20 6.56
C GLU A 393 -45.53 46.93 7.02
N ASP A 394 -45.47 48.25 7.10
CA ASP A 394 -46.53 49.12 7.61
C ASP A 394 -47.55 49.51 6.53
N GLY A 395 -47.81 48.68 5.52
CA GLY A 395 -48.86 48.91 4.52
C GLY A 395 -48.73 50.17 3.64
N GLU A 396 -47.77 51.07 3.89
CA GLU A 396 -47.37 52.18 3.03
C GLU A 396 -45.96 51.97 2.43
N GLY A 397 -45.39 50.77 2.61
CA GLY A 397 -44.12 50.35 2.03
C GLY A 397 -42.88 50.75 2.86
N ARG A 398 -43.03 51.04 4.16
CA ARG A 398 -41.92 51.21 5.10
C ARG A 398 -41.89 50.05 6.11
N TRP A 399 -40.72 49.77 6.65
CA TRP A 399 -40.46 48.64 7.53
C TRP A 399 -40.21 49.14 8.95
N GLU A 400 -40.98 48.63 9.91
CA GLU A 400 -40.86 48.98 11.32
C GLU A 400 -40.34 47.76 12.12
N GLU A 401 -39.37 48.01 13.00
CA GLU A 401 -38.68 46.99 13.82
C GLU A 401 -39.51 46.63 15.05
N ILE A 402 -39.62 45.32 15.36
CA ILE A 402 -40.41 44.83 16.49
C ILE A 402 -39.48 44.35 17.62
N GLU A 403 -39.52 45.01 18.77
CA GLU A 403 -38.85 44.55 19.99
C GLU A 403 -39.70 43.49 20.71
N VAL A 404 -39.10 42.32 20.99
CA VAL A 404 -39.72 41.25 21.78
C VAL A 404 -39.00 41.17 23.12
N GLU A 405 -39.68 41.48 24.21
CA GLU A 405 -39.13 41.34 25.56
C GLU A 405 -39.01 39.87 25.98
N PRO A 406 -37.90 39.42 26.59
CA PRO A 406 -37.79 38.08 27.15
C PRO A 406 -38.39 38.03 28.56
N GLU A 407 -39.43 37.21 28.76
CA GLU A 407 -39.88 36.82 30.11
C GLU A 407 -38.97 35.72 30.67
N GLU A 408 -38.35 36.00 31.82
CA GLU A 408 -37.82 34.99 32.73
C GLU A 408 -39.00 34.24 33.38
N GLU A 409 -39.09 32.91 33.20
CA GLU A 409 -39.71 32.10 34.25
C GLU A 409 -39.09 30.70 34.35
N SER A 410 -38.68 30.43 35.58
CA SER A 410 -38.30 29.17 36.18
C SER A 410 -39.23 28.00 35.85
N GLY A 411 -38.63 26.85 35.57
CA GLY A 411 -39.30 25.56 35.63
C GLY A 411 -38.70 24.60 34.61
N GLU A 412 -37.76 23.76 35.03
CA GLU A 412 -37.36 22.57 34.28
C GLU A 412 -38.56 21.62 34.14
N PRO A 413 -38.83 21.12 32.93
CA PRO A 413 -39.36 19.78 32.78
C PRO A 413 -38.34 18.89 32.05
N GLU A 414 -38.16 17.69 32.56
CA GLU A 414 -37.55 16.57 31.84
C GLU A 414 -38.20 16.42 30.45
N VAL A 415 -37.41 16.53 29.38
CA VAL A 415 -37.85 16.16 28.03
C VAL A 415 -37.02 14.97 27.57
N VAL A 416 -37.66 13.81 27.72
CA VAL A 416 -37.30 12.53 27.11
C VAL A 416 -37.28 12.70 25.58
N TYR A 417 -36.11 12.57 24.95
CA TYR A 417 -36.04 12.42 23.49
C TYR A 417 -36.41 10.98 23.12
N ASP A 418 -37.69 10.79 22.79
CA ASP A 418 -38.14 9.62 22.05
C ASP A 418 -37.78 9.83 20.57
N MET A 419 -36.56 9.42 20.21
CA MET A 419 -36.05 9.43 18.83
C MET A 419 -36.00 8.01 18.25
N GLU A 420 -37.14 7.33 18.24
CA GLU A 420 -37.41 6.29 17.24
C GLU A 420 -38.31 6.91 16.16
N VAL A 421 -37.79 6.97 14.92
CA VAL A 421 -38.46 7.21 13.62
C VAL A 421 -37.74 8.32 12.82
N GLY A 422 -36.87 7.89 11.91
CA GLY A 422 -36.33 8.74 10.85
C GLY A 422 -37.38 9.13 9.81
N PRO A 423 -37.10 10.13 8.94
CA PRO A 423 -38.09 10.64 7.98
C PRO A 423 -38.52 9.56 6.97
N PRO A 424 -39.80 9.53 6.55
CA PRO A 424 -40.33 8.47 5.70
C PRO A 424 -39.74 8.55 4.27
N VAL A 425 -39.29 7.39 3.78
CA VAL A 425 -38.81 7.20 2.41
C VAL A 425 -39.98 7.37 1.43
N LYS A 426 -39.85 8.26 0.43
CA LYS A 426 -40.84 8.39 -0.65
C LYS A 426 -40.87 7.10 -1.49
N GLU A 427 -42.00 6.41 -1.48
CA GLU A 427 -42.24 5.20 -2.28
C GLU A 427 -42.10 5.46 -3.79
N THR A 428 -41.42 4.57 -4.49
CA THR A 428 -41.30 4.61 -5.96
C THR A 428 -42.48 3.89 -6.63
N ILE A 429 -42.77 4.24 -7.89
CA ILE A 429 -43.86 3.64 -8.69
C ILE A 429 -43.76 2.11 -8.78
N SER A 430 -42.54 1.57 -8.75
CA SER A 430 -42.32 0.11 -8.70
C SER A 430 -42.74 -0.52 -7.37
N MET A 431 -42.54 0.18 -6.24
CA MET A 431 -42.96 -0.30 -4.92
C MET A 431 -44.49 -0.32 -4.80
N GLN A 432 -45.15 0.70 -5.33
CA GLN A 432 -46.62 0.76 -5.41
C GLN A 432 -47.21 -0.40 -6.22
N ARG A 433 -46.69 -0.64 -7.43
CA ARG A 433 -47.13 -1.78 -8.25
C ARG A 433 -46.90 -3.13 -7.59
N THR A 434 -45.79 -3.28 -6.87
CA THR A 434 -45.48 -4.54 -6.19
C THR A 434 -46.44 -4.77 -5.03
N ARG A 435 -46.81 -3.69 -4.31
CA ARG A 435 -47.81 -3.70 -3.24
C ARG A 435 -49.21 -4.04 -3.72
N GLU A 436 -49.67 -3.43 -4.81
CA GLU A 436 -50.98 -3.74 -5.40
C GLU A 436 -51.08 -5.21 -5.83
N VAL A 437 -50.01 -5.77 -6.40
CA VAL A 437 -49.96 -7.18 -6.79
C VAL A 437 -49.94 -8.11 -5.57
N ALA A 438 -49.25 -7.73 -4.49
CA ALA A 438 -49.20 -8.48 -3.24
C ALA A 438 -50.57 -8.48 -2.52
N GLU A 439 -51.25 -7.33 -2.43
CA GLU A 439 -52.59 -7.21 -1.85
C GLU A 439 -53.64 -8.02 -2.64
N GLN A 440 -53.58 -8.02 -3.98
CA GLN A 440 -54.49 -8.83 -4.82
C GLN A 440 -54.31 -10.34 -4.64
N LEU A 441 -53.12 -10.78 -4.21
CA LEU A 441 -52.81 -12.18 -3.95
C LEU A 441 -52.91 -12.57 -2.47
N GLY A 442 -53.35 -11.65 -1.60
CA GLY A 442 -53.45 -11.86 -0.16
C GLY A 442 -52.10 -12.06 0.54
N GLY A 443 -51.02 -11.51 -0.02
CA GLY A 443 -49.67 -11.56 0.54
C GLY A 443 -49.23 -10.21 1.12
N GLU A 444 -48.56 -10.22 2.27
CA GLU A 444 -47.86 -9.04 2.80
C GLU A 444 -46.46 -8.92 2.19
N ILE A 445 -46.05 -7.69 1.85
CA ILE A 445 -44.66 -7.41 1.44
C ILE A 445 -43.80 -7.29 2.68
N MET A 446 -42.98 -8.31 2.91
CA MET A 446 -41.88 -8.25 3.87
C MET A 446 -40.72 -7.45 3.27
N LEU A 447 -40.32 -6.34 3.92
CA LEU A 447 -38.99 -5.74 3.71
C LEU A 447 -37.94 -6.73 4.26
N GLU A 448 -37.40 -7.57 3.38
CA GLU A 448 -36.25 -8.43 3.70
C GLU A 448 -35.01 -7.55 3.91
N GLU A 449 -34.75 -7.10 5.14
CA GLU A 449 -33.37 -6.92 5.64
C GLU A 449 -33.26 -6.68 7.17
N LEU A 450 -34.36 -6.65 7.95
CA LEU A 450 -34.31 -6.45 9.41
C LEU A 450 -34.79 -7.63 10.28
N LYS A 451 -35.08 -8.81 9.68
CA LYS A 451 -35.56 -10.00 10.40
C LYS A 451 -34.49 -11.06 10.74
N ASP A 452 -33.22 -10.68 10.80
CA ASP A 452 -32.17 -11.58 11.34
C ASP A 452 -31.87 -11.33 12.84
N GLU A 453 -32.44 -10.28 13.47
CA GLU A 453 -32.09 -9.90 14.86
C GLU A 453 -33.28 -9.72 15.81
N ALA A 454 -34.51 -9.99 15.38
CA ALA A 454 -35.64 -10.11 16.30
C ALA A 454 -35.65 -11.52 16.93
N ALA A 455 -35.03 -11.64 18.11
CA ALA A 455 -35.25 -12.65 19.15
C ALA A 455 -35.92 -13.98 18.71
N ASP A 456 -35.29 -14.72 17.80
CA ASP A 456 -35.60 -16.14 17.62
C ASP A 456 -35.03 -16.85 18.85
N SER A 457 -35.92 -17.36 19.70
CA SER A 457 -35.63 -18.28 20.82
C SER A 457 -34.40 -19.14 20.51
N THR A 458 -33.26 -18.84 21.14
CA THR A 458 -31.96 -19.41 20.75
C THR A 458 -32.07 -20.93 20.75
N PRO A 459 -31.89 -21.64 19.61
CA PRO A 459 -31.96 -23.09 19.67
C PRO A 459 -30.74 -23.57 20.44
N ARG A 460 -30.91 -24.08 21.66
CA ARG A 460 -29.85 -24.60 22.56
C ARG A 460 -28.72 -25.24 21.73
N LEU A 461 -27.62 -24.50 21.59
CA LEU A 461 -26.37 -24.96 20.98
C LEU A 461 -25.63 -25.77 22.03
N HIS A 462 -24.83 -26.74 21.61
CA HIS A 462 -23.96 -27.46 22.55
C HIS A 462 -22.95 -26.49 23.17
N PRO A 463 -22.62 -26.58 24.47
CA PRO A 463 -21.66 -25.67 25.13
C PRO A 463 -20.33 -25.54 24.38
N LEU A 464 -19.74 -26.69 23.98
CA LEU A 464 -18.51 -26.72 23.18
C LEU A 464 -18.63 -26.06 21.79
N THR A 465 -19.83 -26.08 21.20
CA THR A 465 -20.10 -25.35 19.95
C THR A 465 -20.12 -23.85 20.19
N THR A 466 -20.66 -23.41 21.32
CA THR A 466 -20.71 -21.99 21.71
C THR A 466 -19.31 -21.47 22.04
N GLU A 467 -18.51 -22.24 22.80
CA GLU A 467 -17.13 -21.91 23.12
C GLU A 467 -16.25 -21.82 21.86
N GLY A 468 -16.49 -22.69 20.88
CA GLY A 468 -15.78 -22.70 19.60
C GLY A 468 -16.18 -21.59 18.60
N LYS A 469 -17.09 -20.67 18.94
CA LYS A 469 -17.53 -19.62 18.01
C LYS A 469 -16.45 -18.56 17.80
N PHE A 470 -16.10 -18.33 16.54
CA PHE A 470 -15.15 -17.29 16.16
C PHE A 470 -15.77 -15.88 16.23
N ALA A 471 -17.01 -15.73 15.77
CA ALA A 471 -17.67 -14.43 15.70
C ALA A 471 -17.77 -13.74 17.08
N THR A 472 -17.77 -12.41 17.06
CA THR A 472 -18.12 -11.57 18.22
C THR A 472 -19.59 -11.76 18.60
N HIS A 473 -19.95 -11.35 19.82
CA HIS A 473 -21.34 -11.27 20.27
C HIS A 473 -21.62 -9.83 20.71
N PRO A 474 -22.47 -9.07 19.99
CA PRO A 474 -23.21 -9.43 18.77
C PRO A 474 -22.31 -9.72 17.57
N LYS A 475 -22.85 -10.47 16.59
CA LYS A 475 -22.11 -10.89 15.38
C LYS A 475 -21.71 -9.69 14.53
N THR A 476 -22.64 -8.77 14.34
CA THR A 476 -22.41 -7.51 13.62
C THR A 476 -21.88 -6.50 14.62
N VAL A 477 -20.69 -5.97 14.36
CA VAL A 477 -20.06 -4.97 15.22
C VAL A 477 -20.65 -3.60 14.90
N ASN A 478 -21.22 -2.95 15.90
CA ASN A 478 -21.59 -1.55 15.83
C ASN A 478 -20.40 -0.70 16.24
N MET A 479 -20.10 0.36 15.49
CA MET A 479 -19.04 1.28 15.88
C MET A 479 -19.41 1.97 17.19
N PRO A 480 -18.49 2.11 18.14
CA PRO A 480 -18.79 2.78 19.40
C PRO A 480 -19.13 4.24 19.10
N LYS A 481 -20.25 4.70 19.68
CA LYS A 481 -20.76 6.04 19.45
C LYS A 481 -19.84 7.07 20.09
N ASP A 482 -19.58 6.91 21.38
CA ASP A 482 -18.92 7.93 22.20
C ASP A 482 -17.41 8.00 21.96
N SER A 483 -16.73 6.85 21.82
CA SER A 483 -15.27 6.82 21.66
C SER A 483 -14.77 6.95 20.22
N MET A 484 -15.64 6.84 19.22
CA MET A 484 -15.23 6.87 17.80
C MET A 484 -16.18 7.67 16.91
N THR A 485 -17.47 7.30 16.87
CA THR A 485 -18.37 7.83 15.83
C THR A 485 -18.63 9.32 16.01
N ILE A 486 -18.90 9.77 17.25
CA ILE A 486 -19.16 11.17 17.59
C ILE A 486 -17.89 12.02 17.41
N PRO A 487 -16.72 11.66 18.01
CA PRO A 487 -15.49 12.42 17.82
C PRO A 487 -15.09 12.57 16.35
N ILE A 488 -15.12 11.48 15.57
CA ILE A 488 -14.80 11.54 14.14
C ILE A 488 -15.80 12.42 13.39
N THR A 489 -17.09 12.35 13.74
CA THR A 489 -18.10 13.22 13.10
C THR A 489 -17.85 14.70 13.42
N ALA A 490 -17.44 15.03 14.65
CA ALA A 490 -17.09 16.38 15.06
C ALA A 490 -15.81 16.89 14.36
N VAL A 491 -14.79 16.05 14.20
CA VAL A 491 -13.59 16.39 13.41
C VAL A 491 -13.96 16.67 11.96
N LEU A 492 -14.81 15.82 11.37
CA LEU A 492 -15.20 15.94 9.97
C LEU A 492 -16.21 17.05 9.69
N SER A 493 -16.97 17.54 10.69
CA SER A 493 -17.95 18.62 10.49
C SER A 493 -17.30 19.96 10.17
N ASN A 494 -16.04 20.16 10.56
CA ASN A 494 -15.26 21.37 10.24
C ASN A 494 -14.88 21.43 8.75
N TYR A 495 -15.18 20.38 7.97
CA TYR A 495 -14.75 20.24 6.59
C TYR A 495 -15.93 19.91 5.67
N ALA A 496 -15.86 20.40 4.43
CA ALA A 496 -16.87 20.08 3.43
C ALA A 496 -16.87 18.57 3.11
N ASN A 497 -18.02 17.91 3.29
CA ASN A 497 -18.20 16.47 3.04
C ASN A 497 -17.74 16.02 1.65
N ARG A 498 -17.86 16.91 0.66
CA ARG A 498 -17.41 16.67 -0.71
C ARG A 498 -15.90 16.50 -0.79
N HIS A 499 -15.13 17.36 -0.11
CA HIS A 499 -13.66 17.30 -0.15
C HIS A 499 -13.14 16.06 0.55
N VAL A 500 -13.72 15.69 1.70
CA VAL A 500 -13.37 14.45 2.40
C VAL A 500 -13.62 13.22 1.51
N ALA A 501 -14.75 13.21 0.79
CA ALA A 501 -15.07 12.13 -0.14
C ALA A 501 -14.13 12.10 -1.37
N GLU A 502 -13.84 13.25 -1.97
CA GLU A 502 -12.93 13.36 -3.12
C GLU A 502 -11.51 12.91 -2.77
N VAL A 503 -10.99 13.31 -1.60
CA VAL A 503 -9.68 12.87 -1.11
C VAL A 503 -9.68 11.37 -0.81
N ALA A 504 -10.70 10.85 -0.14
CA ALA A 504 -10.82 9.41 0.11
C ALA A 504 -10.89 8.60 -1.21
N HIS A 505 -11.60 9.08 -2.23
CA HIS A 505 -11.66 8.44 -3.55
C HIS A 505 -10.32 8.55 -4.30
N ARG A 506 -9.61 9.66 -4.17
CA ARG A 506 -8.28 9.84 -4.78
C ARG A 506 -7.26 8.88 -4.16
N VAL A 507 -7.22 8.82 -2.82
CA VAL A 507 -6.25 8.02 -2.06
C VAL A 507 -6.57 6.53 -2.12
N PHE A 508 -7.79 6.11 -1.77
CA PHE A 508 -8.16 4.70 -1.67
C PHE A 508 -8.80 4.12 -2.93
N GLY A 509 -8.91 4.92 -3.99
CA GLY A 509 -9.23 4.50 -5.36
C GLY A 509 -10.71 4.44 -5.72
N GLY A 510 -11.31 5.54 -6.17
CA GLY A 510 -12.71 5.59 -6.59
C GLY A 510 -13.72 5.32 -5.47
N ARG A 511 -15.00 5.23 -5.84
CA ARG A 511 -16.13 5.30 -4.89
C ARG A 511 -16.20 4.19 -3.84
N LEU A 512 -15.74 2.98 -4.16
CA LEU A 512 -15.83 1.81 -3.27
C LEU A 512 -14.58 1.58 -2.41
N LEU A 513 -13.63 2.52 -2.44
CA LEU A 513 -12.39 2.48 -1.65
C LEU A 513 -11.65 1.11 -1.66
N PRO A 514 -11.46 0.44 -2.81
CA PRO A 514 -10.80 -0.86 -2.94
C PRO A 514 -9.40 -0.97 -2.33
N HIS A 515 -8.67 0.14 -2.16
CA HIS A 515 -7.33 0.18 -1.56
C HIS A 515 -7.36 0.53 -0.05
N SER A 516 -8.54 0.71 0.55
CA SER A 516 -8.71 0.78 2.02
C SER A 516 -8.69 -0.63 2.66
N THR A 517 -9.22 -0.76 3.87
CA THR A 517 -9.54 -2.06 4.51
C THR A 517 -10.59 -2.88 3.72
N THR A 518 -11.37 -2.22 2.85
CA THR A 518 -12.40 -2.86 2.02
C THR A 518 -11.80 -3.89 1.08
N THR A 519 -12.36 -5.10 1.06
CA THR A 519 -11.91 -6.18 0.15
C THR A 519 -12.89 -6.39 -1.00
N PRO A 520 -12.59 -5.91 -2.23
CA PRO A 520 -13.53 -6.03 -3.34
C PRO A 520 -13.73 -7.50 -3.78
N PRO A 521 -14.85 -7.85 -4.43
CA PRO A 521 -15.10 -9.22 -4.86
C PRO A 521 -14.04 -9.68 -5.89
N PRO A 522 -13.65 -10.97 -5.92
CA PRO A 522 -12.64 -11.48 -6.85
C PRO A 522 -12.94 -11.23 -8.34
N ARG A 523 -14.21 -10.99 -8.69
CA ARG A 523 -14.64 -10.66 -10.06
C ARG A 523 -14.17 -9.28 -10.54
N ALA A 524 -13.89 -8.36 -9.62
CA ALA A 524 -13.46 -7.00 -9.93
C ALA A 524 -12.03 -6.93 -10.52
N GLN A 525 -11.20 -7.97 -10.31
CA GLN A 525 -9.83 -8.07 -10.86
C GLN A 525 -8.92 -6.86 -10.53
N ILE A 526 -9.17 -6.21 -9.40
CA ILE A 526 -8.38 -5.08 -8.90
C ILE A 526 -7.02 -5.57 -8.40
N PRO A 527 -5.91 -4.84 -8.63
CA PRO A 527 -4.59 -5.20 -8.12
C PRO A 527 -4.58 -5.27 -6.58
N GLN A 528 -3.82 -6.21 -6.03
CA GLN A 528 -3.62 -6.36 -4.58
C GLN A 528 -2.47 -5.44 -4.15
N LEU A 529 -2.79 -4.18 -3.90
CA LEU A 529 -1.87 -3.16 -3.40
C LEU A 529 -1.96 -3.05 -1.87
N PRO A 530 -0.90 -2.60 -1.18
CA PRO A 530 -0.97 -2.20 0.23
C PRO A 530 -1.92 -1.00 0.43
N ILE A 531 -2.25 -0.71 1.69
CA ILE A 531 -3.04 0.48 2.03
C ILE A 531 -2.14 1.71 1.80
N PRO A 532 -2.57 2.72 1.00
CA PRO A 532 -1.70 3.83 0.61
C PRO A 532 -1.23 4.73 1.76
N LEU A 533 -2.11 5.01 2.73
CA LEU A 533 -1.78 5.81 3.91
C LEU A 533 -1.44 4.90 5.09
N GLN A 534 -0.35 5.19 5.78
CA GLN A 534 0.09 4.44 6.95
C GLN A 534 0.06 5.32 8.20
N ALA A 535 -0.07 4.66 9.34
CA ALA A 535 0.06 5.35 10.62
C ALA A 535 1.47 5.89 10.84
N SER A 536 2.53 5.19 10.41
CA SER A 536 3.94 5.59 10.61
C SER A 536 4.47 6.64 9.63
N GLN A 537 3.69 7.07 8.64
CA GLN A 537 4.10 8.13 7.71
C GLN A 537 4.31 9.45 8.46
N ARG A 538 5.48 10.08 8.28
CA ARG A 538 5.85 11.33 8.95
C ARG A 538 5.00 12.51 8.47
N HIS A 539 4.76 12.59 7.17
CA HIS A 539 3.96 13.66 6.58
C HIS A 539 2.59 13.12 6.12
N MET A 540 1.51 13.75 6.61
CA MET A 540 0.14 13.49 6.17
C MET A 540 -0.64 14.81 6.26
N GLY A 541 -1.23 15.23 5.14
CA GLY A 541 -2.03 16.46 5.14
C GLY A 541 -3.31 16.32 5.98
N GLU A 542 -3.88 17.44 6.42
CA GLU A 542 -5.13 17.49 7.21
C GLU A 542 -6.26 16.64 6.58
N MET A 543 -6.44 16.76 5.26
CA MET A 543 -7.47 16.01 4.55
C MET A 543 -7.16 14.52 4.42
N GLU A 544 -5.89 14.15 4.34
CA GLU A 544 -5.46 12.76 4.28
C GLU A 544 -5.64 12.10 5.65
N ALA A 545 -5.35 12.82 6.74
CA ALA A 545 -5.61 12.37 8.10
C ALA A 545 -7.11 12.23 8.37
N ASN A 546 -7.94 13.16 7.87
CA ASN A 546 -9.40 13.01 7.87
C ASN A 546 -9.85 11.77 7.10
N ALA A 547 -9.30 11.53 5.91
CA ALA A 547 -9.62 10.35 5.10
C ALA A 547 -9.15 9.05 5.79
N TYR A 548 -8.01 9.08 6.50
CA TYR A 548 -7.48 7.95 7.27
C TYR A 548 -8.46 7.54 8.37
N ILE A 549 -8.85 8.46 9.25
CA ILE A 549 -9.80 8.16 10.33
C ILE A 549 -11.20 7.82 9.80
N ALA A 550 -11.64 8.43 8.70
CA ALA A 550 -12.97 8.18 8.16
C ALA A 550 -13.09 6.83 7.43
N ALA A 551 -12.04 6.41 6.70
CA ALA A 551 -12.09 5.21 5.85
C ALA A 551 -11.43 3.97 6.48
N LEU A 552 -10.38 4.12 7.29
CA LEU A 552 -9.59 3.00 7.79
C LEU A 552 -9.99 2.57 9.20
N TYR A 553 -10.23 3.51 10.12
CA TYR A 553 -10.54 3.19 11.52
C TYR A 553 -11.68 2.17 11.68
N PRO A 554 -12.85 2.29 11.02
CA PRO A 554 -13.94 1.34 11.23
C PRO A 554 -13.55 -0.12 10.88
N GLY A 555 -12.81 -0.31 9.79
CA GLY A 555 -12.35 -1.63 9.36
C GLY A 555 -11.22 -2.19 10.22
N ILE A 556 -10.27 -1.34 10.63
CA ILE A 556 -9.16 -1.73 11.52
C ILE A 556 -9.71 -2.11 12.89
N TYR A 557 -10.58 -1.27 13.47
CA TYR A 557 -11.24 -1.54 14.73
C TYR A 557 -12.04 -2.85 14.69
N ALA A 558 -12.87 -3.06 13.65
CA ALA A 558 -13.68 -4.28 13.55
C ALA A 558 -12.82 -5.55 13.46
N SER A 559 -11.75 -5.52 12.66
CA SER A 559 -10.83 -6.66 12.54
C SER A 559 -10.01 -6.88 13.80
N ALA A 560 -9.50 -5.83 14.45
CA ALA A 560 -8.77 -5.89 15.71
C ALA A 560 -9.66 -6.40 16.87
N LEU A 561 -10.89 -5.91 16.98
CA LEU A 561 -11.85 -6.37 18.00
C LEU A 561 -12.12 -7.87 17.86
N SER A 562 -12.33 -8.37 16.63
CA SER A 562 -12.57 -9.79 16.36
C SER A 562 -11.36 -10.65 16.77
N THR A 563 -10.13 -10.24 16.43
CA THR A 563 -8.92 -11.00 16.78
C THR A 563 -8.62 -10.97 18.27
N LEU A 564 -8.84 -9.84 18.94
CA LEU A 564 -8.66 -9.71 20.37
C LEU A 564 -9.70 -10.51 21.16
N VAL A 565 -10.97 -10.54 20.73
CA VAL A 565 -12.02 -11.39 21.33
C VAL A 565 -11.65 -12.87 21.23
N GLU A 566 -11.17 -13.32 20.06
CA GLU A 566 -10.68 -14.70 19.90
C GLU A 566 -9.47 -14.97 20.81
N THR A 567 -8.55 -14.02 20.91
CA THR A 567 -7.35 -14.14 21.76
C THR A 567 -7.74 -14.25 23.24
N ARG A 568 -8.66 -13.40 23.73
CA ARG A 568 -9.24 -13.48 25.08
C ARG A 568 -9.89 -14.85 25.31
N LYS A 569 -10.72 -15.33 24.38
CA LYS A 569 -11.40 -16.63 24.50
C LYS A 569 -10.39 -17.78 24.67
N ARG A 570 -9.26 -17.73 23.98
CA ARG A 570 -8.24 -18.80 24.03
C ARG A 570 -7.27 -18.72 25.20
N LEU A 571 -6.94 -17.53 25.66
CA LEU A 571 -6.06 -17.33 26.83
C LEU A 571 -6.85 -17.38 28.16
N GLY A 572 -8.18 -17.26 28.10
CA GLY A 572 -9.07 -17.28 29.26
C GLY A 572 -9.25 -15.91 29.91
N THR A 573 -10.27 -15.78 30.75
CA THR A 573 -10.58 -14.56 31.53
C THR A 573 -9.45 -14.20 32.49
N ASP A 574 -8.78 -15.19 33.08
CA ASP A 574 -7.70 -14.96 34.03
C ASP A 574 -6.47 -14.30 33.41
N TRP A 575 -6.30 -14.40 32.09
CA TRP A 575 -5.24 -13.68 31.40
C TRP A 575 -5.49 -12.17 31.41
N ILE A 576 -6.68 -11.73 30.98
CA ILE A 576 -7.01 -10.30 30.91
C ILE A 576 -7.15 -9.69 32.31
N ARG A 577 -7.73 -10.42 33.26
CA ARG A 577 -7.87 -9.94 34.64
C ARG A 577 -6.52 -9.69 35.30
N ARG A 578 -5.55 -10.59 35.11
CA ARG A 578 -4.18 -10.39 35.62
C ARG A 578 -3.49 -9.17 35.03
N LEU A 579 -3.71 -8.89 33.74
CA LEU A 579 -3.18 -7.68 33.10
C LEU A 579 -3.82 -6.42 33.68
N MET A 580 -5.12 -6.45 33.99
CA MET A 580 -5.84 -5.32 34.59
C MET A 580 -5.42 -5.05 36.04
N THR A 581 -5.17 -6.11 36.82
CA THR A 581 -4.75 -5.99 38.22
C THR A 581 -3.25 -5.70 38.40
N GLN A 582 -2.48 -5.65 37.31
CA GLN A 582 -1.05 -5.36 37.36
C GLN A 582 -0.81 -3.89 37.75
N ASP A 583 0.28 -3.64 38.49
CA ASP A 583 0.70 -2.29 38.87
C ASP A 583 0.88 -1.39 37.64
N GLY A 584 0.03 -0.36 37.50
CA GLY A 584 0.02 0.56 36.36
C GLY A 584 -0.79 0.09 35.14
N GLY A 585 -1.48 -1.05 35.24
CA GLY A 585 -2.32 -1.62 34.18
C GLY A 585 -1.53 -2.21 32.99
N PRO A 586 -2.23 -2.68 31.95
CA PRO A 586 -1.59 -3.27 30.76
C PRO A 586 -0.81 -2.23 29.96
N ASN A 587 0.39 -2.58 29.47
CA ASN A 587 1.13 -1.78 28.49
C ASN A 587 0.85 -2.29 27.07
N VAL A 588 0.17 -1.48 26.24
CA VAL A 588 -0.27 -1.89 24.91
C VAL A 588 0.29 -0.96 23.83
N LEU A 589 0.79 -1.55 22.74
CA LEU A 589 1.27 -0.85 21.55
C LEU A 589 0.35 -1.12 20.36
N ASP A 590 -0.17 -0.06 19.73
CA ASP A 590 -0.73 -0.11 18.37
C ASP A 590 0.34 0.35 17.37
N ALA A 591 0.89 -0.61 16.63
CA ALA A 591 2.03 -0.41 15.75
C ALA A 591 1.68 -0.03 14.30
N GLY A 592 0.39 0.07 13.95
CA GLY A 592 -0.01 0.36 12.56
C GLY A 592 -1.45 0.85 12.36
N GLY A 593 -2.29 0.81 13.39
CA GLY A 593 -3.70 1.19 13.32
C GLY A 593 -3.97 2.67 13.58
N GLY A 594 -2.93 3.44 13.91
CA GLY A 594 -3.03 4.87 14.21
C GLY A 594 -3.95 5.17 15.39
N GLY A 595 -4.24 4.20 16.26
CA GLY A 595 -5.13 4.35 17.42
C GLY A 595 -6.37 3.45 17.41
N ALA A 596 -6.79 2.99 16.22
CA ALA A 596 -7.98 2.15 16.09
C ALA A 596 -7.86 0.79 16.82
N GLY A 597 -6.63 0.25 16.92
CA GLY A 597 -6.38 -0.98 17.68
C GLY A 597 -6.53 -0.78 19.18
N ILE A 598 -6.13 0.38 19.70
CA ILE A 598 -6.30 0.73 21.12
C ILE A 598 -7.78 0.92 21.47
N LEU A 599 -8.58 1.54 20.60
CA LEU A 599 -10.03 1.66 20.81
C LEU A 599 -10.69 0.27 20.96
N ALA A 600 -10.32 -0.69 20.10
CA ALA A 600 -10.82 -2.06 20.19
C ALA A 600 -10.35 -2.76 21.48
N TRP A 601 -9.12 -2.52 21.92
CA TRP A 601 -8.59 -3.05 23.18
C TRP A 601 -9.34 -2.50 24.40
N ARG A 602 -9.60 -1.19 24.44
CA ARG A 602 -10.31 -0.52 25.54
C ARG A 602 -11.74 -1.02 25.69
N ASP A 603 -12.43 -1.29 24.59
CA ASP A 603 -13.79 -1.82 24.66
C ASP A 603 -13.82 -3.25 25.23
N ILE A 604 -12.78 -4.05 24.98
CA ILE A 604 -12.64 -5.38 25.61
C ILE A 604 -12.33 -5.24 27.10
N LEU A 605 -11.46 -4.31 27.49
CA LEU A 605 -11.21 -4.01 28.90
C LEU A 605 -12.47 -3.54 29.61
N ARG A 606 -13.25 -2.63 29.01
CA ARG A 606 -14.52 -2.16 29.56
C ARG A 606 -15.50 -3.31 29.75
N ALA A 607 -15.67 -4.15 28.72
CA ALA A 607 -16.55 -5.31 28.81
C ALA A 607 -16.12 -6.33 29.88
N GLU A 608 -14.81 -6.58 30.05
CA GLU A 608 -14.31 -7.45 31.11
C GLU A 608 -14.48 -6.81 32.50
N TRP A 609 -14.24 -5.50 32.60
CA TRP A 609 -14.45 -4.74 33.82
C TRP A 609 -15.92 -4.79 34.25
N ASP A 610 -16.85 -4.58 33.31
CA ASP A 610 -18.30 -4.64 33.56
C ASP A 610 -18.73 -6.04 34.02
N ALA A 611 -18.14 -7.08 33.41
CA ALA A 611 -18.38 -8.46 33.82
C ALA A 611 -17.81 -8.79 35.21
N MET A 612 -16.73 -8.14 35.64
CA MET A 612 -16.16 -8.33 36.98
C MET A 612 -16.97 -7.64 38.09
N TYR A 613 -17.59 -6.49 37.78
CA TYR A 613 -18.29 -5.66 38.76
C TYR A 613 -19.67 -5.23 38.21
N PRO A 614 -20.66 -6.14 38.20
CA PRO A 614 -21.98 -5.86 37.61
C PRO A 614 -22.81 -4.84 38.39
N ASP A 615 -22.60 -4.70 39.70
CA ASP A 615 -23.45 -3.90 40.61
C ASP A 615 -23.01 -2.43 40.78
N ARG A 616 -22.07 -1.94 39.97
CA ARG A 616 -21.48 -0.61 40.15
C ARG A 616 -22.23 0.50 39.40
N SER A 617 -22.10 1.73 39.89
CA SER A 617 -22.50 2.93 39.14
C SER A 617 -21.54 3.19 37.98
N ASN A 618 -22.08 3.70 36.86
CA ASN A 618 -21.39 3.94 35.59
C ASN A 618 -20.27 5.02 35.62
N THR A 619 -19.86 5.48 36.82
CA THR A 619 -19.02 6.67 37.05
C THR A 619 -17.60 6.33 37.51
N GLU A 620 -17.32 5.08 37.89
CA GLU A 620 -15.96 4.67 38.30
C GLU A 620 -15.05 4.44 37.08
N SER A 621 -13.92 5.16 37.04
CA SER A 621 -12.94 5.07 35.94
C SER A 621 -12.33 3.68 35.85
N VAL A 622 -12.42 3.07 34.65
CA VAL A 622 -11.74 1.81 34.33
C VAL A 622 -10.23 2.04 34.30
N LEU A 623 -9.45 1.16 34.93
CA LEU A 623 -7.99 1.16 34.79
C LEU A 623 -7.61 0.68 33.38
N MET A 624 -7.48 1.62 32.43
CA MET A 624 -7.20 1.31 31.03
C MET A 624 -5.72 0.98 30.73
N GLY A 625 -4.83 1.20 31.69
CA GLY A 625 -3.39 1.00 31.53
C GLY A 625 -2.73 2.05 30.63
N ARG A 626 -1.48 1.79 30.21
CA ARG A 626 -0.73 2.71 29.34
C ARG A 626 -0.85 2.27 27.89
N SER A 627 -1.28 3.21 27.06
CA SER A 627 -1.39 2.99 25.61
C SER A 627 -0.26 3.72 24.88
N THR A 628 0.33 3.05 23.90
CA THR A 628 1.28 3.64 22.97
C THR A 628 0.79 3.43 21.55
N VAL A 629 0.77 4.48 20.74
CA VAL A 629 0.28 4.44 19.36
C VAL A 629 1.37 4.95 18.45
N ILE A 630 1.62 4.24 17.36
CA ILE A 630 2.45 4.74 16.27
C ILE A 630 1.60 5.64 15.39
N ALA A 631 1.97 6.92 15.34
CA ALA A 631 1.39 7.92 14.47
C ALA A 631 2.52 8.89 14.09
N GLY A 632 3.03 8.80 12.87
CA GLY A 632 4.17 9.59 12.38
C GLY A 632 3.83 11.06 12.22
N SER A 633 2.66 11.33 11.64
CA SER A 633 2.18 12.69 11.35
C SER A 633 1.46 13.32 12.54
N GLU A 634 1.79 14.59 12.81
CA GLU A 634 1.10 15.43 13.79
C GLU A 634 -0.38 15.59 13.48
N SER A 635 -0.76 15.75 12.21
CA SER A 635 -2.14 15.83 11.74
C SER A 635 -2.95 14.60 12.18
N LEU A 636 -2.36 13.41 12.09
CA LEU A 636 -3.01 12.16 12.55
C LEU A 636 -3.01 12.06 14.07
N GLN A 637 -1.91 12.43 14.74
CA GLN A 637 -1.82 12.45 16.20
C GLN A 637 -2.87 13.37 16.83
N ALA A 638 -3.06 14.57 16.30
CA ALA A 638 -4.03 15.56 16.77
C ALA A 638 -5.47 15.05 16.67
N ARG A 639 -5.80 14.28 15.64
CA ARG A 639 -7.12 13.64 15.50
C ARG A 639 -7.28 12.44 16.42
N ALA A 640 -6.22 11.63 16.55
CA ALA A 640 -6.21 10.45 17.39
C ALA A 640 -6.31 10.82 18.89
N SER A 641 -5.67 11.91 19.33
CA SER A 641 -5.68 12.36 20.72
C SER A 641 -7.09 12.76 21.20
N LEU A 642 -7.96 13.26 20.31
CA LEU A 642 -9.36 13.55 20.62
C LEU A 642 -10.19 12.29 20.99
N MET A 643 -9.72 11.11 20.60
CA MET A 643 -10.39 9.82 20.88
C MET A 643 -9.65 8.99 21.94
N LEU A 644 -8.41 9.34 22.27
CA LEU A 644 -7.49 8.49 23.01
C LEU A 644 -6.92 9.21 24.24
N GLU A 645 -7.58 9.00 25.38
CA GLU A 645 -7.08 9.41 26.70
C GLU A 645 -5.79 8.65 27.07
N ASP A 646 -4.91 9.22 27.90
CA ASP A 646 -3.71 8.58 28.47
C ASP A 646 -2.83 7.79 27.47
N THR A 647 -2.67 8.34 26.26
CA THR A 647 -1.96 7.68 25.17
C THR A 647 -0.67 8.42 24.81
N THR A 648 0.40 7.64 24.65
CA THR A 648 1.69 8.14 24.17
C THR A 648 1.81 7.89 22.68
N PHE A 649 2.07 8.94 21.90
CA PHE A 649 2.32 8.81 20.47
C PHE A 649 3.82 8.64 20.20
N LEU A 650 4.16 7.69 19.33
CA LEU A 650 5.50 7.50 18.82
C LEU A 650 5.50 7.76 17.31
N PRO A 651 6.45 8.55 16.77
CA PRO A 651 6.49 8.82 15.34
C PRO A 651 6.88 7.57 14.54
N ARG A 652 7.74 6.72 15.09
CA ARG A 652 8.20 5.47 14.48
C ARG A 652 8.44 4.37 15.50
N LEU A 653 8.43 3.12 15.03
CA LEU A 653 8.73 1.96 15.86
C LEU A 653 10.21 2.01 16.31
N PRO A 654 10.51 1.83 17.61
CA PRO A 654 11.89 1.73 18.07
C PRO A 654 12.58 0.51 17.45
N ASP A 655 13.81 0.65 16.95
CA ASP A 655 14.58 -0.46 16.40
C ASP A 655 15.44 -1.12 17.48
N TYR A 656 15.00 -2.26 18.00
CA TYR A 656 15.70 -3.00 19.04
C TYR A 656 16.69 -4.04 18.51
N ILE A 657 16.67 -4.33 17.21
CA ILE A 657 17.60 -5.28 16.58
C ILE A 657 18.98 -4.63 16.49
N HIS A 658 19.00 -3.38 16.06
CA HIS A 658 20.24 -2.59 15.94
C HIS A 658 20.54 -1.76 17.19
N ALA A 659 19.71 -1.87 18.23
CA ALA A 659 19.95 -1.23 19.51
C ALA A 659 21.09 -1.91 20.28
N ARG A 660 22.18 -1.16 20.52
CA ARG A 660 23.33 -1.59 21.32
C ARG A 660 22.91 -2.21 22.67
N GLU A 661 23.52 -3.34 23.02
CA GLU A 661 23.26 -4.02 24.30
C GLU A 661 24.10 -3.48 25.46
N LYS A 662 25.27 -2.92 25.15
CA LYS A 662 26.24 -2.44 26.15
C LYS A 662 26.45 -0.93 26.02
N PRO A 663 26.77 -0.25 27.13
CA PRO A 663 27.25 1.13 27.09
C PRO A 663 28.52 1.23 26.22
N THR A 664 28.64 2.33 25.48
CA THR A 664 29.83 2.63 24.67
C THR A 664 30.72 3.63 25.42
N LEU A 665 31.96 3.82 24.95
CA LEU A 665 32.88 4.82 25.52
C LEU A 665 32.28 6.24 25.51
N ASP A 666 31.38 6.53 24.56
CA ASP A 666 30.74 7.84 24.37
C ASP A 666 29.38 7.99 25.10
N ASP A 667 28.77 6.90 25.58
CA ASP A 667 27.53 6.97 26.35
C ASP A 667 27.40 5.77 27.32
N GLU A 668 27.55 6.09 28.59
CA GLU A 668 27.50 5.15 29.71
C GLU A 668 26.07 4.68 30.05
N ARG A 669 25.02 5.28 29.46
CA ARG A 669 23.62 4.93 29.77
C ARG A 669 23.26 3.57 29.17
N THR A 670 22.78 2.66 30.02
CA THR A 670 22.18 1.40 29.55
C THR A 670 20.84 1.71 28.85
N PRO A 671 20.65 1.36 27.56
CA PRO A 671 19.39 1.62 26.88
C PRO A 671 18.26 0.85 27.55
N ARG A 672 17.27 1.58 28.07
CA ARG A 672 16.08 0.98 28.70
C ARG A 672 15.13 0.50 27.60
N ARG A 673 15.16 -0.79 27.30
CA ARG A 673 14.21 -1.45 26.38
C ARG A 673 12.82 -1.45 27.02
N LYS A 674 11.91 -0.60 26.54
CA LYS A 674 10.48 -0.65 26.88
C LYS A 674 9.89 -1.92 26.30
N GLN A 675 9.15 -2.66 27.11
CA GLN A 675 8.47 -3.89 26.70
C GLN A 675 6.97 -3.69 26.77
N TYR A 676 6.26 -4.32 25.85
CA TYR A 676 4.79 -4.25 25.78
C TYR A 676 4.18 -5.61 26.09
N ASP A 677 3.10 -5.61 26.85
CA ASP A 677 2.34 -6.82 27.16
C ASP A 677 1.51 -7.26 25.96
N ILE A 678 1.04 -6.30 25.17
CA ILE A 678 0.28 -6.56 23.94
C ILE A 678 0.78 -5.63 22.83
N ILE A 679 1.03 -6.20 21.65
CA ILE A 679 1.34 -5.45 20.44
C ILE A 679 0.31 -5.81 19.38
N ILE A 680 -0.39 -4.81 18.85
CA ILE A 680 -1.35 -4.94 17.76
C ILE A 680 -0.74 -4.24 16.54
N ALA A 681 -0.44 -4.99 15.48
CA ALA A 681 0.17 -4.48 14.25
C ALA A 681 -0.74 -4.78 13.05
N PRO A 682 -1.75 -3.93 12.79
CA PRO A 682 -2.58 -4.05 11.61
C PRO A 682 -1.90 -3.38 10.40
N HIS A 683 -1.91 -4.08 9.27
CA HIS A 683 -1.53 -3.58 7.95
C HIS A 683 -0.09 -3.04 7.80
N THR A 684 0.87 -3.57 8.56
CA THR A 684 2.28 -3.11 8.52
C THR A 684 3.20 -3.95 7.62
N LEU A 685 2.76 -5.12 7.14
CA LEU A 685 3.68 -6.10 6.49
C LEU A 685 3.57 -6.10 4.97
N MET A 686 2.41 -5.79 4.41
CA MET A 686 2.14 -5.86 2.98
C MET A 686 2.85 -4.76 2.18
N GLU A 687 3.16 -3.65 2.81
CA GLU A 687 3.89 -2.54 2.22
C GLU A 687 5.36 -2.87 1.97
N ILE A 688 5.97 -3.58 2.92
CA ILE A 688 7.36 -3.98 2.82
C ILE A 688 7.47 -5.03 1.71
N ASP A 689 8.05 -4.68 0.57
CA ASP A 689 8.12 -5.55 -0.59
C ASP A 689 9.14 -6.69 -0.37
N GLU A 690 10.29 -6.37 0.22
CA GLU A 690 11.37 -7.30 0.48
C GLU A 690 11.09 -8.22 1.67
N GLU A 691 11.16 -9.52 1.44
CA GLU A 691 10.89 -10.54 2.47
C GLU A 691 11.86 -10.45 3.67
N TYR A 692 13.11 -10.03 3.46
CA TYR A 692 14.07 -9.91 4.57
C TYR A 692 13.74 -8.73 5.48
N LEU A 693 13.35 -7.57 4.92
CA LEU A 693 12.89 -6.42 5.69
C LEU A 693 11.61 -6.74 6.45
N ARG A 694 10.69 -7.49 5.83
CA ARG A 694 9.46 -7.94 6.50
C ARG A 694 9.78 -8.83 7.70
N LYS A 695 10.75 -9.75 7.56
CA LYS A 695 11.22 -10.58 8.67
C LYS A 695 11.88 -9.73 9.75
N GLN A 696 12.75 -8.79 9.39
CA GLN A 696 13.36 -7.87 10.34
C GLN A 696 12.30 -7.04 11.10
N HIS A 697 11.26 -6.57 10.43
CA HIS A 697 10.15 -5.86 11.08
C HIS A 697 9.42 -6.74 12.11
N VAL A 698 9.11 -8.00 11.76
CA VAL A 698 8.49 -8.96 12.69
C VAL A 698 9.42 -9.30 13.86
N GLU A 699 10.72 -9.41 13.61
CA GLU A 699 11.74 -9.64 14.64
C GLU A 699 11.82 -8.46 15.62
N ASN A 700 11.72 -7.23 15.11
CA ASN A 700 11.73 -6.04 15.95
C ASN A 700 10.47 -5.97 16.85
N LEU A 701 9.29 -6.28 16.28
CA LEU A 701 8.05 -6.42 17.06
C LEU A 701 8.16 -7.52 18.12
N TRP A 702 8.81 -8.65 17.80
CA TRP A 702 9.06 -9.72 18.77
C TRP A 702 10.00 -9.26 19.90
N ALA A 703 11.04 -8.49 19.59
CA ALA A 703 11.98 -7.94 20.57
C ALA A 703 11.34 -6.93 21.53
N LEU A 704 10.37 -6.14 21.05
CA LEU A 704 9.58 -5.21 21.85
C LEU A 704 8.54 -5.90 22.77
N LEU A 705 8.26 -7.17 22.54
CA LEU A 705 7.26 -7.92 23.28
C LEU A 705 7.80 -8.41 24.63
N ASN A 706 6.99 -8.29 25.69
CA ASN A 706 7.32 -8.78 27.03
C ASN A 706 7.67 -10.28 26.98
N PRO A 707 8.89 -10.69 27.37
CA PRO A 707 9.33 -12.07 27.32
C PRO A 707 8.62 -12.97 28.33
N ASN A 708 7.83 -12.43 29.26
CA ASN A 708 7.14 -13.17 30.32
C ASN A 708 5.63 -13.32 30.09
N GLY A 709 5.21 -13.48 28.84
CA GLY A 709 3.81 -13.73 28.48
C GLY A 709 3.15 -12.72 27.56
N GLY A 710 3.94 -11.83 26.93
CA GLY A 710 3.40 -10.83 26.01
C GLY A 710 2.76 -11.45 24.77
N VAL A 711 1.76 -10.78 24.20
CA VAL A 711 0.99 -11.23 23.04
C VAL A 711 1.18 -10.29 21.84
N LEU A 712 1.65 -10.84 20.72
CA LEU A 712 1.79 -10.12 19.45
C LEU A 712 0.67 -10.55 18.49
N ILE A 713 -0.06 -9.57 17.97
CA ILE A 713 -1.16 -9.74 17.02
C ILE A 713 -0.82 -9.02 15.73
N LEU A 714 -0.61 -9.78 14.66
CA LEU A 714 -0.37 -9.28 13.31
C LEU A 714 -1.67 -9.40 12.51
N LEU A 715 -2.10 -8.34 11.83
CA LEU A 715 -3.28 -8.37 10.94
C LEU A 715 -2.91 -7.84 9.56
N GLU A 716 -3.44 -8.48 8.52
CA GLU A 716 -3.36 -8.00 7.15
C GLU A 716 -4.66 -8.16 6.40
N LYS A 717 -4.76 -7.47 5.25
CA LYS A 717 -5.93 -7.55 4.40
C LYS A 717 -6.17 -8.99 3.92
N GLY A 718 -7.43 -9.43 3.92
CA GLY A 718 -7.89 -10.79 3.61
C GLY A 718 -7.77 -11.14 2.13
N ARG A 719 -6.54 -11.12 1.63
CA ARG A 719 -6.16 -11.31 0.22
C ARG A 719 -4.99 -12.27 0.15
N GLN A 720 -4.66 -12.67 -1.07
CA GLN A 720 -3.55 -13.59 -1.30
C GLN A 720 -2.23 -13.01 -0.76
N LYS A 721 -1.89 -11.76 -1.11
CA LYS A 721 -0.67 -11.10 -0.63
C LYS A 721 -0.66 -10.91 0.90
N GLY A 722 -1.78 -10.48 1.49
CA GLY A 722 -1.87 -10.29 2.94
C GLY A 722 -1.74 -11.59 3.71
N PHE A 723 -2.35 -12.68 3.22
CA PHE A 723 -2.13 -14.01 3.77
C PHE A 723 -0.66 -14.46 3.63
N GLU A 724 0.00 -14.19 2.49
CA GLU A 724 1.41 -14.52 2.29
C GLU A 724 2.31 -13.80 3.30
N ALA A 725 2.06 -12.51 3.57
CA ALA A 725 2.80 -11.75 4.59
C ALA A 725 2.64 -12.36 5.99
N ILE A 726 1.40 -12.65 6.41
CA ILE A 726 1.12 -13.24 7.74
C ILE A 726 1.66 -14.66 7.85
N ALA A 727 1.54 -15.47 6.80
CA ALA A 727 2.05 -16.84 6.81
C ALA A 727 3.59 -16.88 6.79
N GLY A 728 4.24 -15.93 6.11
CA GLY A 728 5.69 -15.73 6.17
C GLY A 728 6.17 -15.35 7.57
N ALA A 729 5.49 -14.40 8.22
CA ALA A 729 5.75 -14.04 9.62
C ALA A 729 5.58 -15.24 10.56
N ARG A 730 4.51 -16.04 10.39
CA ARG A 730 4.28 -17.28 11.15
C ARG A 730 5.40 -18.30 10.96
N GLU A 731 5.83 -18.54 9.72
CA GLU A 731 6.92 -19.49 9.42
C GLU A 731 8.24 -19.02 10.04
N MET A 732 8.55 -17.72 9.97
CA MET A 732 9.74 -17.14 10.60
C MET A 732 9.71 -17.29 12.13
N LEU A 733 8.59 -16.94 12.79
CA LEU A 733 8.46 -17.06 14.24
C LEU A 733 8.61 -18.51 14.72
N LEU A 734 8.00 -19.48 14.03
CA LEU A 734 8.13 -20.91 14.38
C LEU A 734 9.51 -21.49 14.08
N SER A 735 10.17 -21.00 13.02
CA SER A 735 11.49 -21.51 12.64
C SER A 735 12.61 -20.96 13.53
N ARG A 736 12.51 -19.72 14.02
CA ARG A 736 13.58 -19.05 14.78
C ARG A 736 13.30 -18.88 16.27
N TYR A 737 12.09 -18.49 16.67
CA TYR A 737 11.83 -18.03 18.05
C TYR A 737 10.97 -18.98 18.89
N ILE A 738 9.91 -19.55 18.33
CA ILE A 738 8.93 -20.34 19.09
C ILE A 738 9.32 -21.82 19.06
N SER A 739 9.60 -22.38 20.23
CA SER A 739 9.76 -23.82 20.39
C SER A 739 8.45 -24.57 20.11
N SER A 740 8.56 -25.64 19.34
CA SER A 740 7.46 -26.59 19.09
C SER A 740 7.93 -28.01 19.37
N PRO A 741 7.02 -28.94 19.74
CA PRO A 741 7.39 -30.34 19.91
C PRO A 741 8.09 -30.89 18.65
N GLY A 742 9.35 -31.29 18.77
CA GLY A 742 10.17 -31.75 17.63
C GLY A 742 11.02 -30.68 16.94
N SER A 743 10.91 -29.41 17.32
CA SER A 743 11.77 -28.32 16.84
C SER A 743 12.04 -27.31 17.96
N THR A 744 13.07 -27.61 18.76
CA THR A 744 13.53 -26.81 19.91
C THR A 744 14.76 -25.97 19.59
N GLU A 745 15.47 -26.30 18.52
CA GLU A 745 16.73 -25.70 18.12
C GLU A 745 16.70 -25.41 16.61
N TYR A 746 17.52 -24.47 16.17
CA TYR A 746 17.77 -24.21 14.75
C TYR A 746 19.26 -23.93 14.52
N ASP A 747 19.77 -24.28 13.34
CA ASP A 747 21.15 -24.02 12.98
C ASP A 747 21.28 -22.61 12.39
N ASN A 748 22.15 -21.78 12.97
CA ASN A 748 22.46 -20.47 12.41
C ASN A 748 23.47 -20.62 11.28
N THR A 749 23.02 -20.54 10.02
CA THR A 749 23.89 -20.72 8.84
C THR A 749 24.63 -19.45 8.42
N LEU A 750 24.60 -18.37 9.21
CA LEU A 750 25.14 -17.06 8.81
C LEU A 750 26.55 -16.75 9.33
N ASP A 751 27.19 -17.63 10.09
CA ASP A 751 28.55 -17.40 10.62
C ASP A 751 29.54 -18.47 10.14
N SER A 752 30.22 -18.20 9.01
CA SER A 752 31.37 -18.96 8.49
C SER A 752 31.19 -20.47 8.20
N PRO A 753 31.81 -21.03 7.16
CA PRO A 753 31.65 -22.44 6.78
C PRO A 753 32.18 -23.47 7.80
N ASN A 754 32.68 -23.04 8.97
CA ASN A 754 33.30 -23.90 9.99
C ASN A 754 32.64 -23.85 11.39
N ASP A 755 31.58 -23.07 11.62
CA ASP A 755 30.99 -22.96 12.97
C ASP A 755 29.46 -22.87 12.93
N SER A 756 28.79 -24.01 12.72
CA SER A 756 27.33 -24.10 12.88
C SER A 756 26.97 -23.99 14.36
N THR A 757 26.69 -22.79 14.83
CA THR A 757 26.15 -22.56 16.17
C THR A 757 24.66 -22.89 16.19
N THR A 758 24.30 -23.98 16.87
CA THR A 758 22.91 -24.36 17.12
C THR A 758 22.32 -23.42 18.18
N VAL A 759 21.29 -22.67 17.80
CA VAL A 759 20.60 -21.70 18.67
C VAL A 759 19.33 -22.31 19.23
N ARG A 760 19.12 -22.17 20.54
CA ARG A 760 17.91 -22.64 21.23
C ARG A 760 16.77 -21.65 21.06
N LYS A 761 15.59 -22.17 20.70
CA LYS A 761 14.36 -21.39 20.61
C LYS A 761 13.83 -21.04 22.00
N GLU A 762 13.11 -19.93 22.08
CA GLU A 762 12.43 -19.49 23.30
C GLU A 762 11.13 -20.28 23.52
N THR A 763 10.62 -20.22 24.75
CA THR A 763 9.28 -20.73 25.06
C THR A 763 8.24 -19.77 24.47
N GLY A 764 7.23 -20.30 23.79
CA GLY A 764 6.16 -19.51 23.20
C GLY A 764 5.14 -20.38 22.49
N MET A 765 4.05 -19.78 22.04
CA MET A 765 3.02 -20.50 21.29
C MET A 765 2.20 -19.59 20.35
N VAL A 766 1.65 -20.19 19.30
CA VAL A 766 0.57 -19.64 18.49
C VAL A 766 -0.73 -19.77 19.27
N VAL A 767 -1.31 -18.63 19.62
CA VAL A 767 -2.60 -18.54 20.32
C VAL A 767 -3.74 -18.73 19.32
N ALA A 768 -3.74 -17.97 18.22
CA ALA A 768 -4.79 -17.97 17.20
C ALA A 768 -4.24 -17.52 15.83
N PRO A 769 -4.94 -17.73 14.70
CA PRO A 769 -6.12 -18.59 14.51
C PRO A 769 -5.79 -20.09 14.48
N CYS A 770 -4.56 -20.44 14.13
CA CYS A 770 -4.15 -21.84 13.99
C CYS A 770 -4.24 -22.56 15.34
N THR A 771 -4.66 -23.83 15.31
CA THR A 771 -4.67 -24.74 16.46
C THR A 771 -3.48 -25.70 16.45
N ASN A 772 -2.51 -25.44 15.56
CA ASN A 772 -1.29 -26.23 15.38
C ASN A 772 -0.07 -25.32 15.22
N HIS A 773 1.09 -25.89 15.52
CA HIS A 773 2.41 -25.25 15.43
C HIS A 773 3.27 -25.84 14.31
N GLU A 774 2.67 -26.66 13.47
CA GLU A 774 3.29 -27.21 12.26
C GLU A 774 3.39 -26.13 11.17
N LYS A 775 4.11 -26.42 10.08
CA LYS A 775 4.09 -25.58 8.89
C LYS A 775 2.65 -25.43 8.37
N CYS A 776 2.25 -24.20 8.02
CA CYS A 776 0.89 -23.95 7.55
C CYS A 776 0.62 -24.71 6.24
N PRO A 777 -0.39 -25.59 6.15
CA PRO A 777 -0.66 -26.40 4.95
C PRO A 777 -1.17 -25.58 3.75
N MET A 778 -1.52 -24.30 3.97
CA MET A 778 -1.90 -23.37 2.90
C MET A 778 -0.75 -22.46 2.46
N TYR A 779 0.48 -22.66 2.98
CA TYR A 779 1.64 -21.84 2.67
C TYR A 779 2.87 -22.65 2.20
N ASN A 780 3.26 -22.47 0.93
CA ASN A 780 4.44 -23.09 0.30
C ASN A 780 5.51 -22.04 -0.06
N GLY A 781 5.71 -21.06 0.81
CA GLY A 781 6.61 -19.93 0.58
C GLY A 781 5.97 -18.77 -0.22
N PRO A 782 6.68 -17.63 -0.30
CA PRO A 782 6.19 -16.40 -0.90
C PRO A 782 6.19 -16.45 -2.43
N GLY A 783 5.42 -15.55 -3.07
CA GLY A 783 5.53 -15.25 -4.51
C GLY A 783 4.85 -16.24 -5.46
N ASN A 784 4.00 -17.13 -4.94
CA ASN A 784 3.28 -18.10 -5.76
C ASN A 784 2.15 -17.41 -6.55
N LYS A 785 2.24 -17.34 -7.89
CA LYS A 785 1.18 -16.74 -8.71
C LYS A 785 -0.02 -17.68 -8.80
N GLY A 786 -1.23 -17.12 -8.63
CA GLY A 786 -2.49 -17.84 -8.85
C GLY A 786 -2.93 -18.78 -7.72
N ARG A 787 -2.47 -18.57 -6.48
CA ARG A 787 -3.02 -19.25 -5.29
C ARG A 787 -4.50 -18.92 -5.15
N LYS A 788 -5.34 -19.96 -5.04
CA LYS A 788 -6.79 -19.79 -4.85
C LYS A 788 -7.21 -19.99 -3.41
N ASP A 789 -6.52 -20.90 -2.74
CA ASP A 789 -6.80 -21.29 -1.37
C ASP A 789 -5.84 -20.56 -0.43
N TYR A 790 -6.37 -19.74 0.47
CA TYR A 790 -5.62 -19.00 1.48
C TYR A 790 -6.47 -18.80 2.74
N CYS A 791 -5.82 -18.75 3.91
CA CYS A 791 -6.52 -18.63 5.18
C CYS A 791 -6.83 -17.17 5.49
N HIS A 792 -8.11 -16.83 5.60
CA HIS A 792 -8.60 -15.50 5.97
C HIS A 792 -9.91 -15.64 6.74
N PHE A 793 -10.38 -14.54 7.30
CA PHE A 793 -11.57 -14.42 8.14
C PHE A 793 -12.36 -13.18 7.74
N GLU A 794 -13.61 -13.12 8.17
CA GLU A 794 -14.49 -11.98 7.92
C GLU A 794 -15.11 -11.49 9.23
N GLN A 795 -15.21 -10.17 9.39
CA GLN A 795 -15.97 -9.53 10.46
C GLN A 795 -16.93 -8.52 9.84
N ARG A 796 -18.21 -8.60 10.21
CA ARG A 796 -19.22 -7.65 9.76
C ARG A 796 -19.24 -6.45 10.68
N TYR A 797 -19.31 -5.25 10.11
CA TYR A 797 -19.60 -4.03 10.85
C TYR A 797 -20.63 -3.13 10.15
N ILE A 798 -21.32 -2.30 10.91
CA ILE A 798 -22.20 -1.25 10.37
C ILE A 798 -21.35 -0.03 10.04
N ARG A 799 -21.42 0.44 8.79
CA ARG A 799 -20.74 1.65 8.34
C ARG A 799 -21.29 2.85 9.10
N PRO A 800 -20.44 3.68 9.73
CA PRO A 800 -20.89 4.92 10.35
C PRO A 800 -21.36 5.94 9.29
N PRO A 801 -22.17 6.95 9.69
CA PRO A 801 -22.77 7.89 8.75
C PRO A 801 -21.78 8.63 7.84
N PHE A 802 -20.59 9.00 8.36
CA PHE A 802 -19.55 9.63 7.56
C PHE A 802 -19.03 8.71 6.44
N LEU A 803 -18.79 7.42 6.72
CA LEU A 803 -18.32 6.46 5.73
C LEU A 803 -19.42 6.13 4.70
N GLN A 804 -20.69 6.06 5.14
CA GLN A 804 -21.82 5.91 4.23
C GLN A 804 -21.88 7.06 3.21
N ARG A 805 -21.65 8.30 3.64
CA ARG A 805 -21.61 9.49 2.77
C ARG A 805 -20.44 9.42 1.78
N ILE A 806 -19.24 9.07 2.23
CA ILE A 806 -18.05 8.94 1.37
C ILE A 806 -18.29 7.89 0.26
N ILE A 807 -18.82 6.72 0.61
CA ILE A 807 -19.09 5.64 -0.35
C ILE A 807 -20.36 5.94 -1.17
N GLY A 808 -21.24 6.80 -0.68
CA GLY A 808 -22.58 7.03 -1.21
C GLY A 808 -23.47 5.78 -1.10
N ALA A 809 -23.35 5.03 0.00
CA ALA A 809 -24.22 3.89 0.28
C ALA A 809 -25.62 4.39 0.67
N ARG A 810 -26.67 3.90 0.00
CA ARG A 810 -28.09 4.24 0.31
C ARG A 810 -28.88 3.05 0.83
N ASP A 811 -28.60 1.86 0.28
CA ASP A 811 -29.40 0.66 0.55
C ASP A 811 -28.70 -0.34 1.47
N ARG A 812 -27.35 -0.39 1.46
CA ARG A 812 -26.56 -1.36 2.25
C ARG A 812 -25.60 -0.66 3.20
N ASN A 813 -25.95 -0.69 4.49
CA ASN A 813 -25.20 0.01 5.52
C ASN A 813 -24.17 -0.87 6.24
N HIS A 814 -24.01 -2.14 5.86
CA HIS A 814 -23.01 -3.02 6.45
C HIS A 814 -21.87 -3.35 5.49
N GLU A 815 -20.73 -3.70 6.06
CA GLU A 815 -19.54 -4.16 5.36
C GLU A 815 -18.96 -5.40 6.04
N ASP A 816 -18.48 -6.35 5.25
CA ASP A 816 -17.74 -7.51 5.72
C ASP A 816 -16.24 -7.29 5.47
N VAL A 817 -15.51 -6.83 6.50
CA VAL A 817 -14.05 -6.66 6.40
C VAL A 817 -13.39 -8.03 6.41
N GLN A 818 -12.55 -8.28 5.41
CA GLN A 818 -11.80 -9.54 5.28
C GLN A 818 -10.36 -9.32 5.70
N PHE A 819 -9.84 -10.20 6.55
CA PHE A 819 -8.49 -10.10 7.09
C PHE A 819 -7.84 -11.48 7.32
N SER A 820 -6.52 -11.52 7.27
CA SER A 820 -5.69 -12.64 7.73
C SER A 820 -4.94 -12.17 8.97
N TYR A 821 -4.80 -13.02 9.98
CA TYR A 821 -4.14 -12.61 11.22
C TYR A 821 -3.35 -13.75 11.86
N LEU A 822 -2.47 -13.38 12.78
CA LEU A 822 -1.70 -14.27 13.63
C LEU A 822 -1.60 -13.65 15.03
N ALA A 823 -1.96 -14.41 16.06
CA ALA A 823 -1.73 -14.06 17.46
C ALA A 823 -0.78 -15.08 18.08
N VAL A 824 0.35 -14.61 18.62
CA VAL A 824 1.38 -15.43 19.27
C VAL A 824 1.69 -14.91 20.66
N GLN A 825 2.07 -15.81 21.56
CA GLN A 825 2.48 -15.49 22.92
C GLN A 825 3.96 -15.86 23.11
N ARG A 826 4.73 -14.94 23.71
CA ARG A 826 6.14 -15.12 24.07
C ARG A 826 6.28 -15.51 25.54
N GLY A 827 7.22 -16.40 25.87
CA GLY A 827 7.56 -16.78 27.24
C GLY A 827 6.66 -17.80 27.92
N LYS A 828 5.46 -18.01 27.39
CA LYS A 828 4.48 -18.95 27.96
C LYS A 828 3.97 -19.89 26.88
N ASP A 829 3.78 -21.13 27.27
CA ASP A 829 3.24 -22.18 26.41
C ASP A 829 2.18 -22.98 27.19
N MET A 830 0.91 -22.73 26.89
CA MET A 830 -0.22 -23.42 27.50
C MET A 830 -0.23 -24.92 27.18
N ARG A 831 0.43 -25.35 26.09
CA ARG A 831 0.54 -26.78 25.76
C ARG A 831 1.34 -27.54 26.82
N GLN A 832 2.37 -26.89 27.37
CA GLN A 832 3.21 -27.46 28.42
C GLN A 832 2.53 -27.35 29.79
N ARG A 833 1.91 -26.19 30.08
CA ARG A 833 1.25 -25.92 31.36
C ARG A 833 0.01 -26.79 31.57
N ASP A 834 -0.86 -26.88 30.56
CA ASP A 834 -2.19 -27.49 30.66
C ASP A 834 -2.23 -28.90 30.01
N GLY A 835 -1.09 -29.43 29.57
CA GLY A 835 -0.99 -30.77 28.98
C GLY A 835 -1.75 -30.93 27.66
N ILE A 836 -1.87 -29.85 26.86
CA ILE A 836 -2.70 -29.85 25.65
C ILE A 836 -2.03 -30.70 24.55
N VAL A 837 -2.70 -31.79 24.18
CA VAL A 837 -2.27 -32.67 23.08
C VAL A 837 -2.59 -32.01 21.73
N GLN A 838 -1.59 -31.96 20.85
CA GLN A 838 -1.73 -31.54 19.44
C GLN A 838 -1.25 -32.65 18.50
N GLY A 839 -1.46 -32.48 17.18
CA GLY A 839 -1.02 -33.45 16.18
C GLY A 839 -2.10 -34.46 15.78
N PRO A 840 -1.71 -35.62 15.21
CA PRO A 840 -2.64 -36.64 14.70
C PRO A 840 -3.59 -37.20 15.76
N GLN A 841 -3.12 -37.36 17.01
CA GLN A 841 -3.95 -37.87 18.11
C GLN A 841 -5.12 -36.92 18.43
N ALA A 842 -4.84 -35.62 18.52
CA ALA A 842 -5.88 -34.61 18.74
C ALA A 842 -6.86 -34.53 17.56
N ALA A 843 -6.38 -34.69 16.33
CA ALA A 843 -7.24 -34.73 15.14
C ALA A 843 -8.17 -35.95 15.15
N GLU A 844 -7.71 -37.11 15.62
CA GLU A 844 -8.54 -38.31 15.76
C GLU A 844 -9.60 -38.13 16.86
N ALA A 845 -9.21 -37.60 18.02
CA ALA A 845 -10.12 -37.34 19.12
C ALA A 845 -11.22 -36.34 18.72
N ALA A 846 -10.85 -35.24 18.03
CA ALA A 846 -11.83 -34.29 17.52
C ALA A 846 -12.73 -34.86 16.42
N PHE A 847 -12.26 -35.85 15.65
CA PHE A 847 -13.07 -36.55 14.65
C PHE A 847 -14.10 -37.49 15.29
N ALA A 848 -13.71 -38.20 16.35
CA ALA A 848 -14.62 -38.98 17.19
C ALA A 848 -15.69 -38.07 17.83
N GLY A 849 -15.27 -36.88 18.26
CA GLY A 849 -16.12 -35.86 18.85
C GLY A 849 -16.18 -35.92 20.37
N TYR A 850 -16.55 -34.79 20.97
CA TYR A 850 -16.63 -34.58 22.41
C TYR A 850 -18.08 -34.36 22.89
N GLU A 851 -19.06 -34.86 22.12
CA GLU A 851 -20.48 -34.71 22.43
C GLU A 851 -20.84 -35.41 23.76
N HIS A 852 -20.14 -36.48 24.14
CA HIS A 852 -20.36 -37.23 25.38
C HIS A 852 -19.95 -36.50 26.66
N LEU A 853 -19.11 -35.46 26.57
CA LEU A 853 -18.64 -34.73 27.76
C LEU A 853 -19.75 -33.90 28.44
N TYR A 854 -20.81 -33.59 27.70
CA TYR A 854 -21.93 -32.78 28.17
C TYR A 854 -23.24 -33.51 27.81
N ASP A 855 -23.48 -34.64 28.48
CA ASP A 855 -24.70 -35.41 28.30
C ASP A 855 -25.90 -34.64 28.88
N MET A 856 -26.56 -33.82 28.05
CA MET A 856 -27.73 -33.02 28.45
C MET A 856 -29.01 -33.86 28.62
N THR A 857 -28.93 -35.19 28.65
CA THR A 857 -30.10 -36.08 28.78
C THR A 857 -30.69 -36.15 30.21
N ALA A 858 -30.08 -35.47 31.19
CA ALA A 858 -30.55 -35.49 32.58
C ALA A 858 -31.60 -34.41 32.96
N GLU A 859 -31.87 -33.41 32.12
CA GLU A 859 -32.77 -32.28 32.47
C GLU A 859 -34.09 -32.20 31.66
N GLU A 860 -34.39 -33.15 30.80
CA GLU A 860 -35.73 -33.27 30.16
C GLU A 860 -36.63 -34.21 30.99
N GLY A 861 -36.88 -33.82 32.24
CA GLY A 861 -37.77 -34.49 33.19
C GLY A 861 -38.87 -33.56 33.70
N LEU A 862 -39.54 -32.82 32.82
CA LEU A 862 -40.79 -32.12 33.13
C LEU A 862 -41.91 -32.80 32.33
N PRO A 863 -42.93 -33.38 32.97
CA PRO A 863 -43.95 -34.16 32.27
C PRO A 863 -44.89 -33.23 31.50
N GLU A 864 -45.06 -33.52 30.21
CA GLU A 864 -46.14 -32.97 29.38
C GLU A 864 -47.49 -33.45 29.95
N GLU A 865 -48.33 -32.51 30.37
CA GLU A 865 -49.74 -32.77 30.64
C GLU A 865 -50.48 -33.08 29.34
N GLY A 866 -51.08 -34.26 29.27
CA GLY A 866 -51.86 -34.73 28.13
C GLY A 866 -52.78 -35.90 28.48
N PHE A 867 -53.91 -35.58 29.12
CA PHE A 867 -55.26 -36.14 28.91
C PHE A 867 -55.47 -37.69 28.85
N GLU A 868 -55.96 -38.21 29.98
CA GLU A 868 -56.98 -39.28 30.22
C GLU A 868 -56.93 -40.69 29.58
N GLY A 869 -56.93 -41.69 30.47
CA GLY A 869 -57.50 -43.03 30.25
C GLY A 869 -57.13 -44.03 31.37
N PRO A 870 -58.06 -44.48 32.24
CA PRO A 870 -57.73 -45.23 33.47
C PRO A 870 -57.78 -46.76 33.28
N LYS A 871 -56.99 -47.49 34.08
CA LYS A 871 -57.15 -48.90 34.54
C LYS A 871 -55.91 -49.29 35.37
N THR A 872 -55.94 -49.23 36.71
CA THR A 872 -56.36 -50.26 37.70
C THR A 872 -55.42 -51.48 37.85
N ASP A 873 -54.98 -51.64 39.11
CA ASP A 873 -54.49 -52.84 39.83
C ASP A 873 -53.02 -53.23 39.64
N ALA A 874 -52.23 -53.70 40.61
CA ALA A 874 -52.15 -53.69 42.09
C ALA A 874 -50.85 -54.47 42.44
N GLU A 875 -50.37 -54.36 43.70
CA GLU A 875 -49.36 -55.19 44.40
C GLU A 875 -47.86 -54.88 44.13
N ALA A 876 -47.05 -54.27 45.01
CA ALA A 876 -46.72 -54.45 46.43
C ALA A 876 -45.72 -55.59 46.74
N SER A 877 -44.45 -55.22 47.01
CA SER A 877 -43.50 -55.77 48.02
C SER A 877 -42.06 -55.42 47.59
N SER A 878 -41.05 -55.11 48.40
CA SER A 878 -40.88 -54.78 49.82
C SER A 878 -39.39 -54.43 49.99
N ALA A 879 -39.06 -53.32 50.66
CA ALA A 879 -37.72 -53.03 51.19
C ALA A 879 -37.43 -53.90 52.45
N PRO A 880 -36.19 -53.96 52.95
CA PRO A 880 -35.66 -52.93 53.88
C PRO A 880 -34.23 -52.49 53.51
N GLN A 881 -33.90 -51.19 53.52
CA GLN A 881 -33.47 -50.36 54.66
C GLN A 881 -32.29 -50.91 55.46
N ASP A 882 -31.10 -50.35 55.18
CA ASP A 882 -30.08 -50.11 56.20
C ASP A 882 -29.60 -48.65 56.07
N ALA A 883 -29.57 -47.97 57.21
CA ALA A 883 -29.25 -46.56 57.38
C ALA A 883 -27.85 -46.42 57.97
N ASN A 884 -27.00 -45.57 57.37
CA ASN A 884 -26.09 -44.67 58.09
C ASN A 884 -25.23 -43.77 57.16
N ALA A 885 -25.00 -42.54 57.64
CA ALA A 885 -23.91 -41.60 57.30
C ALA A 885 -24.18 -40.56 56.17
N PRO A 886 -23.50 -39.39 56.21
CA PRO A 886 -24.12 -38.08 56.41
C PRO A 886 -24.20 -37.25 55.12
N ALA A 887 -24.88 -36.11 55.22
CA ALA A 887 -25.01 -35.10 54.17
C ALA A 887 -23.63 -34.66 53.63
N THR A 888 -23.39 -34.92 52.35
CA THR A 888 -22.26 -34.38 51.59
C THR A 888 -22.83 -33.43 50.54
N GLU A 889 -22.33 -32.20 50.59
CA GLU A 889 -22.51 -31.16 49.57
C GLU A 889 -22.22 -31.74 48.18
N GLN A 890 -23.16 -31.56 47.26
CA GLN A 890 -23.04 -32.01 45.87
C GLN A 890 -22.09 -31.07 45.12
N THR A 891 -20.81 -31.42 45.14
CA THR A 891 -19.82 -30.96 44.18
C THR A 891 -20.18 -31.50 42.80
N SER A 892 -20.37 -30.59 41.84
CA SER A 892 -20.49 -30.88 40.42
C SER A 892 -19.30 -31.73 39.94
N THR A 893 -19.59 -32.90 39.39
CA THR A 893 -18.63 -33.82 38.78
C THR A 893 -17.89 -33.14 37.62
N GLU A 894 -16.58 -32.94 37.75
CA GLU A 894 -15.69 -32.51 36.67
C GLU A 894 -15.56 -33.60 35.58
N PRO A 895 -15.44 -33.23 34.29
CA PRO A 895 -15.24 -34.19 33.21
C PRO A 895 -13.86 -34.86 33.30
N THR A 896 -13.84 -36.19 33.24
CA THR A 896 -12.66 -37.06 33.39
C THR A 896 -11.70 -37.11 32.18
N GLU A 897 -11.96 -36.35 31.10
CA GLU A 897 -11.07 -36.23 29.94
C GLU A 897 -10.54 -34.79 29.78
N PRO A 898 -9.23 -34.57 29.60
CA PRO A 898 -8.67 -33.24 29.40
C PRO A 898 -9.09 -32.68 28.04
N PHE A 899 -10.04 -31.75 28.05
CA PHE A 899 -10.54 -31.05 26.86
C PHE A 899 -10.04 -29.60 26.83
N HIS A 900 -9.57 -29.15 25.66
CA HIS A 900 -9.21 -27.75 25.43
C HIS A 900 -9.47 -27.36 23.97
N THR A 901 -9.96 -26.15 23.71
CA THR A 901 -10.33 -25.69 22.36
C THR A 901 -9.19 -25.73 21.33
N LEU A 902 -7.94 -25.65 21.77
CA LEU A 902 -6.75 -25.81 20.92
C LEU A 902 -6.56 -27.23 20.34
N SER A 903 -7.27 -28.25 20.84
CA SER A 903 -7.30 -29.59 20.24
C SER A 903 -8.33 -29.72 19.12
N LEU A 904 -9.08 -28.64 18.82
CA LEU A 904 -10.15 -28.67 17.82
C LEU A 904 -9.67 -28.27 16.41
N PRO A 905 -10.28 -28.84 15.36
CA PRO A 905 -10.13 -28.37 13.99
C PRO A 905 -10.84 -27.02 13.78
N ARG A 906 -10.25 -26.17 12.94
CA ARG A 906 -10.79 -24.86 12.56
C ARG A 906 -11.44 -24.89 11.19
N VAL A 907 -12.68 -24.40 11.07
CA VAL A 907 -13.37 -24.21 9.80
C VAL A 907 -12.64 -23.13 8.98
N VAL A 908 -12.01 -23.51 7.87
CA VAL A 908 -11.22 -22.60 7.02
C VAL A 908 -11.96 -22.10 5.79
N TYR A 909 -13.18 -22.59 5.52
CA TYR A 909 -14.06 -22.09 4.45
C TYR A 909 -15.54 -22.09 4.89
N PRO A 910 -16.40 -21.26 4.27
CA PRO A 910 -17.84 -21.29 4.52
C PRO A 910 -18.44 -22.70 4.40
N PRO A 911 -19.10 -23.23 5.46
CA PRO A 911 -19.68 -24.57 5.44
C PRO A 911 -20.72 -24.76 4.35
N LEU A 912 -20.67 -25.88 3.62
CA LEU A 912 -21.64 -26.21 2.59
C LEU A 912 -22.86 -26.90 3.21
N LYS A 913 -23.92 -26.12 3.44
CA LYS A 913 -25.16 -26.59 4.05
C LYS A 913 -26.07 -27.22 3.00
N ARG A 914 -26.07 -28.55 2.90
CA ARG A 914 -26.94 -29.32 2.00
C ARG A 914 -28.15 -29.90 2.74
N ARG A 915 -29.12 -30.43 2.01
CA ARG A 915 -30.26 -31.14 2.61
C ARG A 915 -29.75 -32.43 3.27
N GLY A 916 -29.99 -32.56 4.58
CA GLY A 916 -29.65 -33.76 5.35
C GLY A 916 -28.17 -33.93 5.76
N HIS A 917 -27.25 -33.09 5.29
CA HIS A 917 -25.84 -33.09 5.75
C HIS A 917 -25.17 -31.72 5.57
N VAL A 918 -24.14 -31.46 6.37
CA VAL A 918 -23.26 -30.28 6.24
C VAL A 918 -21.85 -30.76 5.94
N VAL A 919 -21.18 -30.11 4.99
CA VAL A 919 -19.78 -30.39 4.65
C VAL A 919 -18.90 -29.24 5.11
N PHE A 920 -17.86 -29.56 5.86
CA PHE A 920 -16.86 -28.64 6.37
C PHE A 920 -15.52 -28.89 5.69
N ASP A 921 -14.74 -27.83 5.54
CA ASP A 921 -13.32 -27.91 5.24
C ASP A 921 -12.56 -27.36 6.46
N PHE A 922 -11.76 -28.21 7.08
CA PHE A 922 -11.08 -27.98 8.34
C PHE A 922 -9.57 -27.89 8.15
N CYS A 923 -8.92 -27.01 8.92
CA CYS A 923 -7.51 -27.12 9.25
C CYS A 923 -7.40 -27.83 10.60
N THR A 924 -6.79 -29.01 10.62
CA THR A 924 -6.74 -29.87 11.80
C THR A 924 -5.58 -29.50 12.74
N PRO A 925 -5.62 -29.94 14.01
CA PRO A 925 -4.49 -29.85 14.93
C PRO A 925 -3.23 -30.57 14.43
N ALA A 926 -3.36 -31.47 13.44
CA ALA A 926 -2.26 -32.17 12.78
C ALA A 926 -1.62 -31.36 11.63
N GLY A 927 -2.07 -30.12 11.39
CA GLY A 927 -1.53 -29.30 10.30
C GLY A 927 -1.95 -29.77 8.90
N GLN A 928 -3.10 -30.45 8.77
CA GLN A 928 -3.62 -30.93 7.49
C GLN A 928 -4.97 -30.28 7.16
N ILE A 929 -5.29 -30.19 5.85
CA ILE A 929 -6.60 -29.74 5.40
C ILE A 929 -7.47 -30.95 5.06
N GLU A 930 -8.57 -31.10 5.79
CA GLU A 930 -9.50 -32.21 5.65
C GLU A 930 -10.92 -31.72 5.41
N ARG A 931 -11.68 -32.52 4.67
CA ARG A 931 -13.11 -32.32 4.42
C ARG A 931 -13.91 -33.30 5.25
N TRP A 932 -14.74 -32.78 6.15
CA TRP A 932 -15.58 -33.59 7.04
C TRP A 932 -17.05 -33.44 6.66
N THR A 933 -17.83 -34.52 6.78
CA THR A 933 -19.28 -34.49 6.52
C THR A 933 -20.06 -34.90 7.77
N VAL A 934 -20.96 -34.03 8.20
CA VAL A 934 -21.86 -34.23 9.34
C VAL A 934 -23.29 -34.43 8.80
N PRO A 935 -23.75 -35.67 8.60
CA PRO A 935 -25.13 -35.96 8.21
C PRO A 935 -26.07 -35.93 9.41
N ARG A 936 -27.36 -35.70 9.16
CA ARG A 936 -28.43 -35.77 10.17
C ARG A 936 -28.50 -37.13 10.88
N SER A 937 -28.08 -38.19 10.20
CA SER A 937 -28.03 -39.55 10.74
C SER A 937 -26.84 -39.82 11.68
N PHE A 938 -25.91 -38.88 11.83
CA PHE A 938 -24.73 -39.04 12.70
C PHE A 938 -25.08 -38.67 14.14
N SER A 939 -25.45 -37.41 14.37
CA SER A 939 -26.06 -36.95 15.61
C SER A 939 -27.07 -35.84 15.29
N ARG A 940 -28.20 -35.83 16.02
CA ARG A 940 -29.24 -34.78 15.90
C ARG A 940 -28.68 -33.43 16.35
N GLN A 941 -27.96 -33.41 17.47
CA GLN A 941 -27.36 -32.20 18.03
C GLN A 941 -26.20 -31.72 17.15
N ALA A 942 -25.26 -32.61 16.79
CA ALA A 942 -24.15 -32.27 15.90
C ALA A 942 -24.65 -31.73 14.54
N TYR A 943 -25.72 -32.30 13.96
CA TYR A 943 -26.29 -31.77 12.73
C TYR A 943 -26.94 -30.39 12.90
N LYS A 944 -27.68 -30.17 13.98
CA LYS A 944 -28.32 -28.88 14.31
C LYS A 944 -27.26 -27.79 14.48
N ASP A 945 -26.20 -28.10 15.21
CA ASP A 945 -25.08 -27.20 15.48
C ASP A 945 -24.25 -26.95 14.21
N ALA A 946 -24.00 -28.00 13.42
CA ALA A 946 -23.31 -27.88 12.13
C ALA A 946 -24.05 -26.95 11.15
N ARG A 947 -25.39 -26.96 11.16
CA ARG A 947 -26.21 -26.04 10.35
C ARG A 947 -26.06 -24.58 10.79
N LYS A 948 -25.64 -24.32 12.01
CA LYS A 948 -25.39 -22.98 12.57
C LYS A 948 -23.92 -22.60 12.62
N ALA A 949 -23.01 -23.53 12.40
CA ALA A 949 -21.59 -23.27 12.24
C ALA A 949 -21.34 -22.31 11.06
N ARG A 950 -20.32 -21.48 11.21
CA ARG A 950 -19.86 -20.48 10.24
C ARG A 950 -18.37 -20.64 9.99
N TRP A 951 -17.88 -19.87 9.03
CA TRP A 951 -16.46 -19.81 8.72
C TRP A 951 -15.68 -19.22 9.90
N GLY A 952 -14.55 -19.83 10.23
CA GLY A 952 -13.71 -19.46 11.37
C GLY A 952 -13.98 -20.26 12.64
N ASP A 953 -15.18 -20.84 12.83
CA ASP A 953 -15.53 -21.60 14.04
C ASP A 953 -14.61 -22.82 14.27
N LEU A 954 -14.43 -23.19 15.53
CA LEU A 954 -13.87 -24.47 15.96
C LEU A 954 -14.99 -25.51 16.06
N TRP A 955 -14.66 -26.79 15.81
CA TRP A 955 -15.65 -27.85 15.77
C TRP A 955 -15.32 -29.01 16.71
N ALA A 956 -16.19 -29.28 17.68
CA ALA A 956 -15.98 -30.28 18.73
C ALA A 956 -16.85 -31.56 18.60
N LEU A 957 -17.91 -31.54 17.79
CA LEU A 957 -18.94 -32.61 17.83
C LEU A 957 -18.70 -33.76 16.84
N GLY A 958 -17.46 -33.94 16.36
CA GLY A 958 -17.10 -35.06 15.47
C GLY A 958 -17.78 -35.03 14.09
N ALA A 959 -17.53 -36.06 13.27
CA ALA A 959 -18.15 -36.23 11.97
C ALA A 959 -18.24 -37.69 11.52
N LYS A 960 -19.10 -38.00 10.55
CA LYS A 960 -19.25 -39.38 10.04
C LYS A 960 -18.12 -39.79 9.08
N THR A 961 -17.65 -38.86 8.26
CA THR A 961 -16.64 -39.15 7.23
C THR A 961 -15.64 -38.01 7.14
N ARG A 962 -14.36 -38.33 6.98
CA ARG A 962 -13.28 -37.39 6.66
C ARG A 962 -12.56 -37.78 5.36
N ILE A 963 -12.14 -36.79 4.57
CA ILE A 963 -11.40 -36.97 3.32
C ILE A 963 -10.30 -35.89 3.25
N PRO A 964 -9.04 -36.22 2.93
CA PRO A 964 -8.01 -35.21 2.74
C PRO A 964 -8.35 -34.28 1.55
N ARG A 965 -8.21 -32.97 1.73
CA ARG A 965 -8.46 -31.97 0.67
C ARG A 965 -7.14 -31.50 0.07
N LYS A 966 -7.02 -31.61 -1.26
CA LYS A 966 -5.90 -31.02 -2.01
C LYS A 966 -6.06 -29.49 -2.09
N VAL A 967 -5.09 -28.75 -1.57
CA VAL A 967 -5.05 -27.29 -1.58
C VAL A 967 -4.51 -26.78 -2.92
N VAL A 968 -5.10 -25.71 -3.45
CA VAL A 968 -4.67 -25.08 -4.72
C VAL A 968 -3.69 -23.93 -4.43
N MET A 969 -2.41 -24.29 -4.37
CA MET A 969 -1.31 -23.43 -3.86
C MET A 969 -0.76 -22.39 -4.85
N GLY A 970 -1.09 -22.48 -6.14
CA GLY A 970 -0.45 -21.69 -7.20
C GLY A 970 0.94 -22.23 -7.55
N ASP A 971 1.64 -21.58 -8.49
CA ASP A 971 3.00 -21.93 -8.93
C ASP A 971 3.87 -20.66 -8.96
N LYS A 972 5.14 -20.76 -8.54
CA LYS A 972 6.12 -19.66 -8.53
C LYS A 972 6.39 -19.13 -9.94
N HIS A 973 6.43 -20.02 -10.93
CA HIS A 973 6.63 -19.68 -12.34
C HIS A 973 5.34 -19.79 -13.16
N GLY A 974 4.19 -19.90 -12.49
CA GLY A 974 2.92 -20.12 -13.16
C GLY A 974 2.45 -18.91 -13.97
N ASP A 975 2.02 -19.16 -15.21
CA ASP A 975 1.34 -18.18 -16.06
C ASP A 975 0.11 -17.61 -15.31
N GLY A 976 0.03 -16.28 -15.18
CA GLY A 976 -1.13 -15.62 -14.58
C GLY A 976 -2.41 -15.89 -15.38
N LYS A 977 -3.61 -15.75 -14.80
CA LYS A 977 -4.87 -15.99 -15.54
C LYS A 977 -4.97 -15.15 -16.83
N LYS A 978 -4.49 -13.91 -16.80
CA LYS A 978 -4.42 -12.98 -17.95
C LYS A 978 -3.46 -13.49 -19.02
N GLU A 979 -2.29 -13.96 -18.60
CA GLU A 979 -1.26 -14.55 -19.47
C GLU A 979 -1.70 -15.88 -20.07
N ARG A 980 -2.37 -16.75 -19.29
CA ARG A 980 -3.01 -17.97 -19.78
C ARG A 980 -4.12 -17.69 -20.79
N LEU A 981 -4.89 -16.63 -20.59
CA LEU A 981 -5.94 -16.21 -21.53
C LEU A 981 -5.32 -15.62 -22.80
N ALA A 982 -4.27 -14.82 -22.68
CA ALA A 982 -3.52 -14.26 -23.82
C ALA A 982 -2.84 -15.37 -24.64
N LYS A 983 -2.17 -16.31 -23.99
CA LYS A 983 -1.54 -17.48 -24.62
C LYS A 983 -2.55 -18.39 -25.29
N ARG A 984 -3.74 -18.54 -24.71
CA ARG A 984 -4.86 -19.29 -25.32
C ARG A 984 -5.51 -18.53 -26.48
N ALA A 985 -5.52 -17.20 -26.44
CA ALA A 985 -5.96 -16.38 -27.57
C ALA A 985 -4.95 -16.46 -28.72
N ALA A 986 -3.66 -16.29 -28.44
CA ALA A 986 -2.57 -16.44 -29.40
C ALA A 986 -2.51 -17.84 -30.02
N ALA A 987 -2.69 -18.90 -29.23
CA ALA A 987 -2.75 -20.26 -29.77
C ALA A 987 -3.98 -20.51 -30.66
N LYS A 988 -5.10 -19.82 -30.38
CA LYS A 988 -6.31 -19.90 -31.21
C LYS A 988 -6.17 -19.07 -32.49
N GLU A 989 -5.40 -18.01 -32.45
CA GLU A 989 -5.06 -17.17 -33.61
C GLU A 989 -4.06 -17.90 -34.52
N ALA A 990 -3.02 -18.53 -33.95
CA ALA A 990 -2.09 -19.38 -34.69
C ALA A 990 -2.79 -20.56 -35.39
N MET A 991 -3.74 -21.23 -34.72
CA MET A 991 -4.55 -22.28 -35.37
C MET A 991 -5.45 -21.73 -36.49
N ARG A 992 -5.83 -20.46 -36.44
CA ARG A 992 -6.64 -19.81 -37.47
C ARG A 992 -5.79 -19.38 -38.67
N ASP A 993 -4.57 -18.91 -38.41
CA ASP A 993 -3.59 -18.58 -39.44
C ASP A 993 -3.07 -19.85 -40.16
N GLU A 994 -3.00 -20.99 -39.45
CA GLU A 994 -2.71 -22.30 -40.06
C GLU A 994 -3.88 -22.84 -40.91
N GLU A 995 -5.14 -22.51 -40.57
CA GLU A 995 -6.33 -22.85 -41.39
C GLU A 995 -6.50 -21.92 -42.62
N GLU A 996 -6.00 -20.67 -42.57
CA GLU A 996 -6.07 -19.70 -43.68
C GLU A 996 -4.88 -19.82 -44.66
N GLY A 997 -3.92 -20.72 -44.42
CA GLY A 997 -2.71 -20.93 -45.24
C GLY A 997 -2.74 -22.08 -46.24
N PHE A 998 -3.89 -22.74 -46.45
CA PHE A 998 -4.02 -23.92 -47.32
C PHE A 998 -5.15 -23.74 -48.37
N ASP A 999 -4.89 -22.89 -49.35
CA ASP A 999 -5.58 -22.74 -50.66
C ASP A 999 -4.47 -22.13 -51.56
N GLU A 1000 -3.98 -22.63 -52.69
CA GLU A 1000 -4.38 -23.59 -53.74
C GLU A 1000 -3.09 -24.16 -54.38
N ASP A 1001 -3.21 -25.30 -55.07
CA ASP A 1001 -2.33 -25.87 -56.13
C ASP A 1001 -1.84 -27.30 -55.83
N GLU A 1002 -2.71 -28.30 -56.03
CA GLU A 1002 -2.38 -29.55 -56.75
C GLU A 1002 -3.65 -30.41 -56.97
N ASP A 1003 -3.93 -30.71 -58.24
CA ASP A 1003 -5.00 -31.60 -58.75
C ASP A 1003 -4.44 -33.04 -58.92
N PRO A 1004 -5.24 -34.09 -59.20
CA PRO A 1004 -5.68 -35.05 -58.18
C PRO A 1004 -5.23 -36.49 -58.50
N GLU A 1005 -4.79 -37.28 -57.51
CA GLU A 1005 -4.93 -38.75 -57.61
C GLU A 1005 -4.93 -39.47 -56.25
N GLU A 1006 -5.93 -40.35 -56.13
CA GLU A 1006 -6.13 -41.45 -55.17
C GLU A 1006 -6.22 -41.17 -53.66
N GLY A 1007 -7.46 -41.32 -53.15
CA GLY A 1007 -7.66 -42.18 -51.98
C GLY A 1007 -8.29 -41.60 -50.71
N SER A 1008 -9.20 -40.60 -50.77
CA SER A 1008 -9.92 -40.16 -49.57
C SER A 1008 -11.31 -40.82 -49.43
N LYS A 1009 -11.44 -41.74 -48.46
CA LYS A 1009 -12.73 -42.18 -47.92
C LYS A 1009 -13.39 -40.97 -47.25
N LYS A 1010 -14.40 -40.38 -47.89
CA LYS A 1010 -15.28 -39.36 -47.30
C LYS A 1010 -15.92 -39.89 -46.01
N LEU A 1011 -15.75 -39.17 -44.90
CA LEU A 1011 -16.67 -39.21 -43.77
C LEU A 1011 -17.60 -37.98 -43.78
N PRO A 1012 -18.85 -38.12 -43.30
CA PRO A 1012 -19.92 -37.19 -43.59
C PRO A 1012 -19.85 -35.89 -42.77
N ASP A 1013 -20.06 -34.76 -43.46
CA ASP A 1013 -20.30 -33.46 -42.84
C ASP A 1013 -21.51 -33.51 -41.92
N LEU A 1014 -21.30 -33.19 -40.65
CA LEU A 1014 -22.40 -32.90 -39.73
C LEU A 1014 -22.75 -31.41 -39.86
N PRO A 1015 -23.97 -31.06 -40.29
CA PRO A 1015 -24.33 -29.68 -40.54
C PRO A 1015 -24.43 -28.92 -39.22
N ILE A 1016 -23.55 -27.94 -39.03
CA ILE A 1016 -23.71 -26.93 -37.97
C ILE A 1016 -24.88 -26.03 -38.40
N PRO A 1017 -25.98 -25.94 -37.63
CA PRO A 1017 -27.10 -25.11 -38.04
C PRO A 1017 -26.70 -23.64 -38.00
N THR A 1018 -26.65 -23.01 -39.17
CA THR A 1018 -26.40 -21.58 -39.31
C THR A 1018 -27.56 -20.80 -38.70
N LYS A 1019 -27.23 -19.85 -37.81
CA LYS A 1019 -28.23 -19.01 -37.13
C LYS A 1019 -28.99 -18.16 -38.16
N LYS A 1020 -30.27 -18.43 -38.37
CA LYS A 1020 -31.19 -17.43 -38.94
C LYS A 1020 -31.45 -16.34 -37.89
N LYS A 1021 -31.12 -15.09 -38.21
CA LYS A 1021 -31.36 -13.93 -37.32
C LYS A 1021 -32.86 -13.87 -36.95
N GLY A 1022 -33.15 -13.78 -35.65
CA GLY A 1022 -34.50 -13.50 -35.14
C GLY A 1022 -35.19 -14.60 -34.31
N ILE A 1023 -34.64 -15.82 -34.23
CA ILE A 1023 -35.27 -16.90 -33.43
C ILE A 1023 -34.39 -17.29 -32.23
N THR A 1024 -34.93 -17.08 -31.03
CA THR A 1024 -34.27 -17.40 -29.76
C THR A 1024 -34.36 -18.90 -29.48
N VAL A 1025 -33.28 -19.64 -29.74
CA VAL A 1025 -33.24 -21.09 -29.46
C VAL A 1025 -33.27 -21.33 -27.93
N PRO A 1026 -34.21 -22.15 -27.41
CA PRO A 1026 -34.33 -22.46 -25.99
C PRO A 1026 -33.05 -23.07 -25.40
N SER A 1027 -32.77 -22.74 -24.13
CA SER A 1027 -31.52 -23.13 -23.46
C SER A 1027 -31.32 -24.65 -23.40
N TRP A 1028 -32.39 -25.43 -23.22
CA TRP A 1028 -32.32 -26.90 -23.16
C TRP A 1028 -31.84 -27.51 -24.48
N LYS A 1029 -32.24 -26.94 -25.63
CA LYS A 1029 -31.82 -27.40 -26.95
C LYS A 1029 -30.34 -27.08 -27.23
N LYS A 1030 -29.87 -25.89 -26.81
CA LYS A 1030 -28.44 -25.54 -26.83
C LYS A 1030 -27.58 -26.47 -25.95
N HIS A 1031 -28.13 -26.92 -24.82
CA HIS A 1031 -27.45 -27.86 -23.94
C HIS A 1031 -27.42 -29.28 -24.51
N ALA A 1032 -28.50 -29.72 -25.17
CA ALA A 1032 -28.57 -30.99 -25.87
C ALA A 1032 -27.53 -31.05 -27.01
N ASP A 1033 -27.50 -30.02 -27.88
CA ASP A 1033 -26.59 -29.95 -29.03
C ASP A 1033 -25.11 -29.90 -28.61
N LYS A 1034 -24.80 -29.17 -27.52
CA LYS A 1034 -23.45 -29.17 -26.92
C LYS A 1034 -23.07 -30.51 -26.30
N LYS A 1035 -24.03 -31.27 -25.79
CA LYS A 1035 -23.79 -32.60 -25.21
C LYS A 1035 -23.50 -33.62 -26.30
N THR A 1036 -24.22 -33.59 -27.42
CA THR A 1036 -23.94 -34.42 -28.61
C THR A 1036 -22.58 -34.08 -29.23
N LEU A 1037 -22.23 -32.80 -29.36
CA LEU A 1037 -20.90 -32.38 -29.84
C LEU A 1037 -19.75 -32.87 -28.93
N ARG A 1038 -19.92 -32.78 -27.61
CA ARG A 1038 -18.92 -33.31 -26.66
C ARG A 1038 -18.81 -34.84 -26.70
N GLN A 1039 -19.92 -35.55 -26.91
CA GLN A 1039 -19.89 -37.01 -27.05
C GLN A 1039 -19.23 -37.44 -28.37
N ALA A 1040 -19.46 -36.70 -29.46
CA ALA A 1040 -18.78 -36.92 -30.73
C ALA A 1040 -17.27 -36.64 -30.64
N SER A 1041 -16.86 -35.55 -29.96
CA SER A 1041 -15.43 -35.25 -29.77
C SER A 1041 -14.74 -36.27 -28.86
N LYS A 1042 -15.43 -36.76 -27.81
CA LYS A 1042 -14.89 -37.81 -26.93
C LYS A 1042 -14.71 -39.14 -27.67
N LYS A 1043 -15.62 -39.48 -28.59
CA LYS A 1043 -15.48 -40.66 -29.45
C LYS A 1043 -14.30 -40.50 -30.42
N ARG A 1044 -14.09 -39.32 -31.00
CA ARG A 1044 -12.91 -39.02 -31.84
C ARG A 1044 -11.59 -39.15 -31.08
N SER A 1045 -11.49 -38.61 -29.86
CA SER A 1045 -10.27 -38.74 -29.06
C SER A 1045 -9.97 -40.18 -28.65
N ILE A 1046 -11.00 -41.02 -28.47
CA ILE A 1046 -10.82 -42.44 -28.14
C ILE A 1046 -10.34 -43.24 -29.36
N VAL A 1047 -10.75 -42.87 -30.57
CA VAL A 1047 -10.27 -43.50 -31.81
C VAL A 1047 -8.83 -43.06 -32.11
N GLN A 1048 -8.49 -41.79 -31.93
CA GLN A 1048 -7.12 -41.28 -32.08
C GLN A 1048 -6.13 -41.95 -31.10
N LEU A 1049 -6.54 -42.16 -29.84
CA LEU A 1049 -5.75 -42.87 -28.84
C LEU A 1049 -5.62 -44.39 -29.11
N ALA A 1050 -6.45 -44.95 -29.97
CA ALA A 1050 -6.36 -46.36 -30.37
C ALA A 1050 -5.42 -46.56 -31.57
N ASP A 1051 -5.29 -45.56 -32.45
CA ASP A 1051 -4.39 -45.59 -33.60
C ASP A 1051 -2.92 -45.31 -33.21
N ASP A 1052 -2.68 -44.49 -32.19
CA ASP A 1052 -1.33 -44.19 -31.66
C ASP A 1052 -0.68 -45.36 -30.89
N ASN A 1053 -1.40 -46.46 -30.66
CA ASN A 1053 -0.91 -47.65 -29.94
C ASN A 1053 -0.57 -48.84 -30.86
N TRP A 1054 -0.62 -48.65 -32.18
CA TRP A 1054 -0.25 -49.64 -33.20
C TRP A 1054 0.77 -49.11 -34.23
N GLN A 1055 1.51 -48.06 -33.88
CA GLN A 1055 2.78 -47.67 -34.50
C GLN A 1055 3.87 -47.67 -33.43
#